data_AF-G6YKP8-F1
#
_entry.id   AF-G6YKP8-F1
#
_cell.length_a   1.000
_cell.length_b   1.000
_cell.length_c   1.000
_cell.angle_alpha   90.00
_cell.angle_beta   90.00
_cell.angle_gamma   90.00
#
_symmetry.space_group_name_H-M   'P 1'
#
loop_
_entity.id
_entity.type
_entity.pdbx_description
1 polymer ?
#
loop_
_entity_poly.entity_id
_entity_poly.type
_entity_poly.pdbx_seq_one_letter_code
_entity_poly.pdbx_strand_id
1 'polypeptide(L)'
;MLVAMATGTGKTKLAIAMLYRLLSAKRFRRVCFVVDRSALGRQTKDEFTTTKVVNGKAFADIFGLKGLADVTPDEDTRVHICTIQGLVRRVLYSESAEDAPPVDQYDLMVVDECHRGYLLDREMSDGDLSFRDQSDYVSKYRRVLEHFDAVKIGLTATPALHTTDIFGKPVFTYSYREAVIDGFLNDHEPPIRIATKLSEGGIHFVREEAVDFIHPPTGQVETVTLADEVDFEVEQFNRGVVTVPFNRAVAQELAKYIDPGDPDKTLIFAASKAHADILVKELRDAFRNAYGPMNDKTVQRLTGDVDKVESLILSFRNDPLPKVAVTVDLLTTGVDIPKITNIVFMRRVNSRILYEQMLGRATRLCPEIDKEAFRIFDAVDLYAHLQDMTDMKPVAADPKFTLTKLFEELAGRSDAEHKNRIREQIIVRLRRRLKKLSPEMRARFEREAGETPEATLNRFVQGDPVDLSKWAFERPNLGPILDWTDEDGTPRYMPISEHDDEVTSVTRGYGTADKPEDFLDKFTQFVRENVNRIAALRIVVQRPQELTREELRQLRLELDAEGFTDSKIKRAWADAKNQDIAASIIGYIRQAAIGDPLIPYVDRVRHAVEAILRKRDWTNVQRKWIERIGRQLELEIVVDRAAFDAEPFASLGGWPRIDRVFNGELEQVVRDINESIWKEVG
;
A
#
# COMPACT_ATOMS: atom_id res chain seq x y z
N MET A 1 -12.50 17.66 -7.85
CA MET A 1 -12.99 16.33 -8.29
C MET A 1 -11.98 15.28 -7.86
N LEU A 2 -12.44 14.12 -7.42
CA LEU A 2 -11.57 13.05 -6.94
C LEU A 2 -11.90 11.73 -7.66
N VAL A 3 -10.88 11.02 -8.13
CA VAL A 3 -11.02 9.66 -8.69
C VAL A 3 -10.22 8.71 -7.81
N ALA A 4 -10.90 7.71 -7.25
CA ALA A 4 -10.29 6.68 -6.43
C ALA A 4 -10.07 5.41 -7.26
N MET A 5 -8.84 4.93 -7.38
CA MET A 5 -8.49 3.75 -8.16
C MET A 5 -7.38 2.95 -7.48
N ALA A 6 -7.60 1.66 -7.27
CA ALA A 6 -6.63 0.76 -6.66
C ALA A 6 -5.24 0.84 -7.33
N THR A 7 -4.20 0.55 -6.54
CA THR A 7 -2.82 0.74 -6.99
C THR A 7 -2.50 -0.12 -8.21
N GLY A 8 -2.29 0.58 -9.32
CA GLY A 8 -1.90 0.11 -10.65
C GLY A 8 -2.94 -0.70 -11.42
N THR A 9 -4.18 -0.25 -11.28
CA THR A 9 -5.19 -0.35 -12.33
C THR A 9 -4.98 0.68 -13.46
N GLY A 10 -3.76 1.25 -13.59
CA GLY A 10 -3.39 2.16 -14.68
C GLY A 10 -3.76 3.63 -14.47
N LYS A 11 -3.69 4.17 -13.24
CA LYS A 11 -3.98 5.59 -12.94
C LYS A 11 -3.31 6.58 -13.89
N THR A 12 -2.02 6.43 -14.14
CA THR A 12 -1.26 7.33 -15.03
C THR A 12 -1.74 7.23 -16.49
N LYS A 13 -2.04 6.01 -16.98
CA LYS A 13 -2.61 5.80 -18.33
C LYS A 13 -4.00 6.44 -18.46
N LEU A 14 -4.85 6.31 -17.45
CA LEU A 14 -6.14 7.02 -17.40
C LEU A 14 -5.91 8.53 -17.47
N ALA A 15 -4.96 9.05 -16.71
CA ALA A 15 -4.65 10.48 -16.71
C ALA A 15 -4.20 10.97 -18.10
N ILE A 16 -3.31 10.22 -18.77
CA ILE A 16 -2.87 10.53 -20.14
C ILE A 16 -4.06 10.53 -21.12
N ALA A 17 -4.92 9.50 -21.08
CA ALA A 17 -6.08 9.40 -21.96
C ALA A 17 -7.11 10.52 -21.70
N MET A 18 -7.35 10.84 -20.42
CA MET A 18 -8.23 11.94 -20.00
C MET A 18 -7.69 13.28 -20.50
N LEU A 19 -6.41 13.58 -20.22
CA LEU A 19 -5.78 14.82 -20.64
C LEU A 19 -5.76 14.96 -22.16
N TYR A 20 -5.55 13.85 -22.89
CA TYR A 20 -5.57 13.85 -24.35
C TYR A 20 -6.93 14.35 -24.86
N ARG A 21 -8.04 13.81 -24.33
CA ARG A 21 -9.39 14.23 -24.74
C ARG A 21 -9.66 15.68 -24.37
N LEU A 22 -9.27 16.10 -23.18
CA LEU A 22 -9.50 17.45 -22.67
C LEU A 22 -8.73 18.53 -23.46
N LEU A 23 -7.46 18.27 -23.78
CA LEU A 23 -6.63 19.16 -24.58
C LEU A 23 -7.05 19.15 -26.06
N SER A 24 -7.39 17.99 -26.61
CA SER A 24 -7.90 17.88 -28.00
C SER A 24 -9.21 18.64 -28.19
N ALA A 25 -10.10 18.60 -27.20
CA ALA A 25 -11.34 19.37 -27.19
C ALA A 25 -11.12 20.86 -26.89
N LYS A 26 -9.88 21.30 -26.65
CA LYS A 26 -9.51 22.66 -26.25
C LYS A 26 -10.28 23.15 -25.01
N ARG A 27 -10.68 22.22 -24.13
CA ARG A 27 -11.38 22.55 -22.88
C ARG A 27 -10.46 23.23 -21.88
N PHE A 28 -9.20 22.81 -21.85
CA PHE A 28 -8.12 23.41 -21.07
C PHE A 28 -6.94 23.71 -22.01
N ARG A 29 -6.11 24.70 -21.66
CA ARG A 29 -4.95 25.12 -22.44
C ARG A 29 -3.64 24.74 -21.77
N ARG A 30 -3.54 24.86 -20.43
CA ARG A 30 -2.35 24.54 -19.64
C ARG A 30 -2.68 23.66 -18.44
N VAL A 31 -1.92 22.57 -18.30
CA VAL A 31 -2.10 21.55 -17.27
C VAL A 31 -0.85 21.47 -16.40
N CYS A 32 -1.03 21.58 -15.08
CA CYS A 32 -0.02 21.18 -14.11
C CYS A 32 -0.29 19.75 -13.65
N PHE A 33 0.64 18.84 -13.93
CA PHE A 33 0.59 17.47 -13.43
C PHE A 33 1.47 17.38 -12.18
N VAL A 34 0.83 17.29 -11.02
CA VAL A 34 1.50 17.31 -9.72
C VAL A 34 1.75 15.89 -9.25
N VAL A 35 3.01 15.62 -8.93
CA VAL A 35 3.48 14.37 -8.32
C VAL A 35 4.04 14.63 -6.93
N ASP A 36 4.07 13.59 -6.10
CA ASP A 36 4.62 13.70 -4.74
C ASP A 36 6.15 13.84 -4.73
N ARG A 37 6.87 13.19 -5.65
CA ARG A 37 8.35 13.11 -5.61
C ARG A 37 8.99 13.07 -6.99
N SER A 38 10.29 13.37 -7.02
CA SER A 38 11.07 13.42 -8.25
C SER A 38 11.13 12.09 -9.01
N ALA A 39 11.22 10.95 -8.31
CA ALA A 39 11.22 9.62 -8.93
C ALA A 39 9.90 9.35 -9.69
N LEU A 40 8.75 9.62 -9.05
CA LEU A 40 7.43 9.52 -9.68
C LEU A 40 7.29 10.49 -10.86
N GLY A 41 7.85 11.70 -10.76
CA GLY A 41 7.82 12.66 -11.86
C GLY A 41 8.63 12.22 -13.07
N ARG A 42 9.78 11.55 -12.87
CA ARG A 42 10.57 10.95 -13.97
C ARG A 42 9.79 9.82 -14.63
N GLN A 43 9.24 8.89 -13.84
CA GLN A 43 8.40 7.80 -14.38
C GLN A 43 7.20 8.33 -15.16
N THR A 44 6.51 9.34 -14.61
CA THR A 44 5.38 9.99 -15.28
C THR A 44 5.83 10.60 -16.60
N LYS A 45 6.96 11.31 -16.63
CA LYS A 45 7.50 11.88 -17.88
C LYS A 45 7.75 10.80 -18.92
N ASP A 46 8.34 9.67 -18.53
CA ASP A 46 8.61 8.54 -19.42
C ASP A 46 7.30 7.94 -19.96
N GLU A 47 6.28 7.77 -19.12
CA GLU A 47 4.96 7.27 -19.55
C GLU A 47 4.27 8.22 -20.55
N PHE A 48 4.33 9.54 -20.32
CA PHE A 48 3.79 10.54 -21.26
C PHE A 48 4.55 10.57 -22.60
N THR A 49 5.85 10.23 -22.59
CA THR A 49 6.71 10.24 -23.79
C THR A 49 6.63 8.92 -24.57
N THR A 50 6.29 7.81 -23.92
CA THR A 50 6.27 6.48 -24.55
C THR A 50 4.86 6.03 -24.93
N THR A 51 3.83 6.48 -24.22
CA THR A 51 2.44 6.06 -24.46
C THR A 51 1.92 6.66 -25.76
N LYS A 52 1.75 5.81 -26.79
CA LYS A 52 1.15 6.17 -28.08
C LYS A 52 -0.34 6.38 -27.91
N VAL A 53 -0.83 7.56 -28.28
CA VAL A 53 -2.25 7.92 -28.07
C VAL A 53 -3.03 7.87 -29.37
N VAL A 54 -2.56 8.55 -30.43
CA VAL A 54 -3.23 8.57 -31.73
C VAL A 54 -2.21 8.52 -32.87
N ASN A 55 -2.53 7.73 -33.90
CA ASN A 55 -1.73 7.57 -35.12
C ASN A 55 -0.25 7.26 -34.84
N GLY A 56 0.01 6.49 -33.78
CA GLY A 56 1.36 6.08 -33.38
C GLY A 56 2.22 7.17 -32.73
N LYS A 57 1.70 8.41 -32.56
CA LYS A 57 2.39 9.50 -31.86
C LYS A 57 2.18 9.41 -30.35
N ALA A 58 3.23 9.75 -29.59
CA ALA A 58 3.13 9.82 -28.13
C ALA A 58 2.39 11.10 -27.70
N PHE A 59 1.93 11.13 -26.45
CA PHE A 59 1.25 12.31 -25.91
C PHE A 59 2.15 13.55 -25.95
N ALA A 60 3.42 13.39 -25.52
CA ALA A 60 4.39 14.48 -25.47
C ALA A 60 4.63 15.12 -26.85
N ASP A 61 4.61 14.33 -27.93
CA ASP A 61 4.80 14.81 -29.31
C ASP A 61 3.64 15.69 -29.81
N ILE A 62 2.45 15.55 -29.22
CA ILE A 62 1.23 16.23 -29.67
C ILE A 62 1.06 17.57 -28.95
N PHE A 63 1.37 17.61 -27.66
CA PHE A 63 1.01 18.72 -26.77
C PHE A 63 2.20 19.41 -26.10
N GLY A 64 3.42 18.86 -26.24
CA GLY A 64 4.58 19.36 -25.51
C GLY A 64 4.53 19.00 -24.02
N LEU A 65 5.67 18.62 -23.47
CA LEU A 65 5.81 18.18 -22.08
C LEU A 65 7.06 18.80 -21.46
N LYS A 66 6.88 19.50 -20.33
CA LYS A 66 7.97 19.99 -19.49
C LYS A 66 8.11 19.13 -18.23
N GLY A 67 9.36 18.82 -17.89
CA GLY A 67 9.68 17.97 -16.75
C GLY A 67 10.04 18.78 -15.51
N LEU A 68 10.48 18.07 -14.48
CA LEU A 68 10.81 18.66 -13.17
C LEU A 68 11.94 19.70 -13.17
N ALA A 69 12.80 19.68 -14.19
CA ALA A 69 13.93 20.61 -14.31
C ALA A 69 13.52 21.97 -14.89
N ASP A 70 12.34 22.06 -15.51
CA ASP A 70 11.86 23.25 -16.19
C ASP A 70 11.09 24.12 -15.19
N VAL A 71 11.67 25.24 -14.76
CA VAL A 71 11.00 26.11 -13.77
C VAL A 71 9.84 26.87 -14.41
N THR A 72 10.04 27.44 -15.60
CA THR A 72 9.02 28.18 -16.34
C THR A 72 8.65 27.42 -17.62
N PRO A 73 7.37 27.04 -17.80
CA PRO A 73 6.93 26.40 -19.04
C PRO A 73 6.89 27.42 -20.18
N ASP A 74 7.33 27.01 -21.37
CA ASP A 74 7.25 27.81 -22.60
C ASP A 74 5.78 28.04 -23.01
N GLU A 75 5.50 29.06 -23.84
CA GLU A 75 4.12 29.42 -24.21
C GLU A 75 3.34 28.29 -24.91
N ASP A 76 4.05 27.45 -25.68
CA ASP A 76 3.51 26.33 -26.44
C ASP A 76 3.32 25.05 -25.61
N THR A 77 3.94 24.98 -24.42
CA THR A 77 3.86 23.83 -23.52
C THR A 77 2.46 23.70 -22.94
N ARG A 78 1.81 22.56 -23.16
CA ARG A 78 0.47 22.29 -22.62
C ARG A 78 0.48 21.53 -21.30
N VAL A 79 1.50 20.71 -21.04
CA VAL A 79 1.61 19.92 -19.81
C VAL A 79 2.96 20.17 -19.12
N HIS A 80 2.89 20.49 -17.84
CA HIS A 80 4.06 20.70 -16.99
C HIS A 80 3.99 19.78 -15.77
N ILE A 81 4.99 18.90 -15.63
CA ILE A 81 5.12 18.02 -14.47
C ILE A 81 5.85 18.75 -13.35
N CYS A 82 5.23 18.85 -12.17
CA CYS A 82 5.82 19.50 -11.00
C CYS A 82 5.74 18.58 -9.78
N THR A 83 6.71 18.70 -8.87
CA THR A 83 6.53 18.16 -7.51
C THR A 83 5.75 19.13 -6.65
N ILE A 84 5.01 18.60 -5.66
CA ILE A 84 4.30 19.45 -4.70
C ILE A 84 5.26 20.33 -3.89
N GLN A 85 6.43 19.82 -3.52
CA GLN A 85 7.46 20.59 -2.80
C GLN A 85 8.02 21.71 -3.68
N GLY A 86 8.20 21.45 -4.98
CA GLY A 86 8.60 22.45 -5.95
C GLY A 86 7.59 23.59 -6.07
N LEU A 87 6.29 23.26 -6.08
CA LEU A 87 5.23 24.27 -6.08
C LEU A 87 5.17 25.04 -4.76
N VAL A 88 5.27 24.37 -3.60
CA VAL A 88 5.35 25.02 -2.28
C VAL A 88 6.47 26.05 -2.23
N ARG A 89 7.68 25.68 -2.68
CA ARG A 89 8.83 26.59 -2.71
C ARG A 89 8.55 27.83 -3.55
N ARG A 90 7.95 27.65 -4.73
CA ARG A 90 7.69 28.73 -5.69
C ARG A 90 6.53 29.64 -5.30
N VAL A 91 5.51 29.11 -4.62
CA VAL A 91 4.29 29.86 -4.28
C VAL A 91 4.39 30.50 -2.89
N LEU A 92 4.98 29.81 -1.91
CA LEU A 92 4.97 30.25 -0.51
C LEU A 92 6.29 30.84 -0.04
N TYR A 93 7.40 30.58 -0.73
CA TYR A 93 8.76 30.96 -0.31
C TYR A 93 9.51 31.75 -1.40
N SER A 94 8.80 32.35 -2.36
CA SER A 94 9.43 33.26 -3.32
C SER A 94 9.85 34.56 -2.63
N GLU A 95 11.04 35.08 -2.99
CA GLU A 95 11.58 36.32 -2.39
C GLU A 95 10.78 37.56 -2.82
N SER A 96 10.19 37.52 -4.03
CA SER A 96 9.28 38.54 -4.52
C SER A 96 7.95 37.94 -5.01
N ALA A 97 6.90 38.76 -5.06
CA ALA A 97 5.62 38.39 -5.63
C ALA A 97 5.68 38.22 -7.17
N GLU A 98 6.68 38.81 -7.82
CA GLU A 98 6.91 38.70 -9.26
C GLU A 98 7.55 37.35 -9.64
N ASP A 99 8.27 36.72 -8.71
CA ASP A 99 8.86 35.39 -8.89
C ASP A 99 7.85 34.25 -8.68
N ALA A 100 6.70 34.55 -8.05
CA ALA A 100 5.66 33.58 -7.82
C ALA A 100 4.94 33.25 -9.15
N PRO A 101 4.64 31.97 -9.43
CA PRO A 101 3.76 31.57 -10.52
C PRO A 101 2.47 32.40 -10.52
N PRO A 102 2.05 33.03 -11.65
CA PRO A 102 0.79 33.76 -11.67
C PRO A 102 -0.39 32.80 -11.47
N VAL A 103 -1.49 33.31 -10.90
CA VAL A 103 -2.66 32.51 -10.52
C VAL A 103 -3.35 31.82 -11.69
N ASP A 104 -3.21 32.39 -12.89
CA ASP A 104 -3.77 31.92 -14.17
C ASP A 104 -2.75 31.12 -15.00
N GLN A 105 -1.59 30.75 -14.43
CA GLN A 105 -0.58 29.98 -15.15
C GLN A 105 -1.11 28.63 -15.66
N TYR A 106 -2.06 28.03 -14.93
CA TYR A 106 -2.67 26.74 -15.24
C TYR A 106 -4.20 26.84 -15.17
N ASP A 107 -4.87 26.16 -16.10
CA ASP A 107 -6.34 26.06 -16.10
C ASP A 107 -6.83 24.73 -15.48
N LEU A 108 -5.93 23.75 -15.41
CA LEU A 108 -6.15 22.42 -14.86
C LEU A 108 -4.96 21.95 -14.03
N MET A 109 -5.24 21.44 -12.84
CA MET A 109 -4.28 20.73 -12.01
C MET A 109 -4.75 19.28 -11.85
N VAL A 110 -3.88 18.34 -12.20
CA VAL A 110 -4.06 16.91 -11.92
C VAL A 110 -3.05 16.52 -10.87
N VAL A 111 -3.50 16.01 -9.72
CA VAL A 111 -2.63 15.63 -8.62
C VAL A 111 -2.68 14.12 -8.41
N ASP A 112 -1.56 13.46 -8.67
CA ASP A 112 -1.43 12.02 -8.45
C ASP A 112 -1.05 11.70 -7.00
N GLU A 113 -1.51 10.55 -6.50
CA GLU A 113 -1.34 10.08 -5.11
C GLU A 113 -1.68 11.17 -4.06
N CYS A 114 -2.80 11.87 -4.26
CA CYS A 114 -3.24 13.05 -3.46
C CYS A 114 -3.62 12.77 -1.98
N HIS A 115 -3.24 11.60 -1.46
CA HIS A 115 -3.49 11.13 -0.09
C HIS A 115 -2.22 11.01 0.76
N ARG A 116 -1.02 11.19 0.22
CA ARG A 116 0.25 10.91 0.93
C ARG A 116 0.72 11.97 1.93
N GLY A 117 -0.06 13.03 2.17
CA GLY A 117 0.27 14.07 3.16
C GLY A 117 0.32 13.63 4.63
N TYR A 118 0.03 12.36 4.94
CA TYR A 118 0.06 11.79 6.29
C TYR A 118 1.44 11.41 6.82
N LEU A 119 2.44 11.25 5.96
CA LEU A 119 3.70 10.63 6.35
C LEU A 119 4.86 11.60 6.11
N LEU A 120 5.23 12.30 7.18
CA LEU A 120 6.56 12.87 7.36
C LEU A 120 7.59 11.74 7.53
N ASP A 121 7.68 10.87 6.53
CA ASP A 121 8.61 9.75 6.53
C ASP A 121 9.89 10.20 5.84
N ARG A 122 10.91 10.39 6.69
CA ARG A 122 12.25 10.86 6.34
C ARG A 122 12.94 9.92 5.35
N GLU A 123 12.84 10.23 4.07
CA GLU A 123 14.00 10.14 3.18
C GLU A 123 14.44 11.57 2.88
N MET A 124 15.47 12.02 3.60
CA MET A 124 16.17 13.26 3.33
C MET A 124 17.03 13.08 2.07
N SER A 125 16.51 13.48 0.92
CA SER A 125 17.34 13.92 -0.21
C SER A 125 16.58 14.96 -1.04
N ASP A 126 16.69 16.21 -0.58
CA ASP A 126 17.14 17.39 -1.34
C ASP A 126 16.57 18.67 -0.71
N GLY A 127 17.46 19.40 -0.01
CA GLY A 127 17.43 20.84 0.27
C GLY A 127 16.14 21.52 0.75
N ASP A 128 16.12 21.85 2.05
CA ASP A 128 15.56 23.09 2.63
C ASP A 128 14.05 23.30 2.85
N LEU A 129 13.19 22.27 2.83
CA LEU A 129 11.83 22.40 3.36
C LEU A 129 11.49 21.23 4.30
N SER A 130 11.75 21.41 5.60
CA SER A 130 11.18 20.52 6.62
C SER A 130 9.70 20.90 6.83
N PHE A 131 8.78 20.04 6.39
CA PHE A 131 7.41 20.11 6.88
C PHE A 131 7.45 19.74 8.37
N ARG A 132 6.85 20.59 9.22
CA ARG A 132 7.04 20.48 10.67
C ARG A 132 6.16 19.38 11.27
N ASP A 133 4.94 19.27 10.75
CA ASP A 133 3.95 18.27 11.11
C ASP A 133 2.94 18.05 9.95
N GLN A 134 2.02 17.11 10.14
CA GLN A 134 0.98 16.77 9.18
C GLN A 134 0.06 17.96 8.87
N SER A 135 -0.26 18.78 9.86
CA SER A 135 -1.17 19.93 9.71
C SER A 135 -0.52 21.05 8.90
N ASP A 136 0.78 21.28 9.08
CA ASP A 136 1.61 22.20 8.32
C ASP A 136 1.72 21.77 6.85
N TYR A 137 1.91 20.47 6.59
CA TYR A 137 1.88 19.95 5.22
C TYR A 137 0.52 20.14 4.56
N VAL A 138 -0.58 19.72 5.21
CA VAL A 138 -1.94 19.84 4.66
C VAL A 138 -2.30 21.32 4.41
N SER A 139 -1.92 22.21 5.32
CA SER A 139 -2.11 23.65 5.17
C SER A 139 -1.34 24.21 3.98
N LYS A 140 -0.03 23.93 3.88
CA LYS A 140 0.80 24.37 2.74
C LYS A 140 0.32 23.78 1.42
N TYR A 141 -0.02 22.50 1.41
CA TYR A 141 -0.58 21.80 0.25
C TYR A 141 -1.86 22.47 -0.24
N ARG A 142 -2.83 22.69 0.67
CA ARG A 142 -4.08 23.38 0.35
C ARG A 142 -3.83 24.79 -0.19
N ARG A 143 -2.97 25.57 0.47
CA ARG A 143 -2.61 26.93 0.04
C ARG A 143 -2.02 26.97 -1.37
N VAL A 144 -1.15 26.02 -1.71
CA VAL A 144 -0.56 25.92 -3.05
C VAL A 144 -1.62 25.59 -4.10
N LEU A 145 -2.52 24.65 -3.82
CA LEU A 145 -3.58 24.32 -4.76
C LEU A 145 -4.57 25.47 -4.91
N GLU A 146 -4.91 26.16 -3.83
CA GLU A 146 -5.82 27.32 -3.83
C GLU A 146 -5.23 28.56 -4.50
N HIS A 147 -3.90 28.66 -4.59
CA HIS A 147 -3.23 29.75 -5.31
C HIS A 147 -3.59 29.81 -6.80
N PHE A 148 -3.73 28.67 -7.46
CA PHE A 148 -4.05 28.61 -8.88
C PHE A 148 -5.56 28.59 -9.11
N ASP A 149 -6.05 29.48 -9.99
CA ASP A 149 -7.44 29.50 -10.46
C ASP A 149 -7.67 28.42 -11.54
N ALA A 150 -7.49 27.17 -11.11
CA ALA A 150 -7.52 25.99 -11.95
C ALA A 150 -8.57 24.99 -11.47
N VAL A 151 -9.15 24.23 -12.41
CA VAL A 151 -9.91 23.02 -12.07
C VAL A 151 -8.96 21.99 -11.46
N LYS A 152 -9.38 21.31 -10.39
CA LYS A 152 -8.53 20.38 -9.63
C LYS A 152 -9.08 18.94 -9.69
N ILE A 153 -8.27 18.02 -10.21
CA ILE A 153 -8.55 16.59 -10.27
C ILE A 153 -7.52 15.85 -9.41
N GLY A 154 -7.97 15.24 -8.32
CA GLY A 154 -7.15 14.35 -7.51
C GLY A 154 -7.28 12.90 -7.99
N LEU A 155 -6.17 12.19 -8.08
CA LEU A 155 -6.11 10.75 -8.28
C LEU A 155 -5.52 10.11 -7.02
N THR A 156 -6.16 9.06 -6.51
CA THR A 156 -5.73 8.37 -5.29
C THR A 156 -6.11 6.91 -5.36
N ALA A 157 -5.38 6.03 -4.66
CA ALA A 157 -5.87 4.68 -4.37
C ALA A 157 -6.70 4.62 -3.09
N THR A 158 -6.46 5.54 -2.16
CA THR A 158 -6.92 5.45 -0.78
C THR A 158 -7.49 6.81 -0.36
N PRO A 159 -8.77 7.11 -0.70
CA PRO A 159 -9.35 8.41 -0.42
C PRO A 159 -9.46 8.61 1.10
N ALA A 160 -8.66 9.53 1.63
CA ALA A 160 -8.71 9.90 3.03
C ALA A 160 -9.53 11.18 3.27
N LEU A 161 -9.89 11.42 4.53
CA LEU A 161 -10.77 12.53 4.92
C LEU A 161 -10.24 13.89 4.42
N HIS A 162 -8.95 14.18 4.62
CA HIS A 162 -8.33 15.41 4.12
C HIS A 162 -8.32 15.51 2.59
N THR A 163 -8.17 14.40 1.87
CA THR A 163 -8.23 14.37 0.40
C THR A 163 -9.64 14.70 -0.06
N THR A 164 -10.66 14.14 0.62
CA THR A 164 -12.07 14.46 0.33
C THR A 164 -12.44 15.89 0.70
N ASP A 165 -11.78 16.48 1.70
CA ASP A 165 -11.98 17.89 2.08
C ASP A 165 -11.41 18.88 1.06
N ILE A 166 -10.42 18.45 0.26
CA ILE A 166 -9.79 19.29 -0.78
C ILE A 166 -10.47 19.07 -2.14
N PHE A 167 -10.71 17.82 -2.52
CA PHE A 167 -11.16 17.47 -3.86
C PHE A 167 -12.66 17.12 -3.97
N GLY A 168 -13.35 16.98 -2.83
CA GLY A 168 -14.71 16.44 -2.72
C GLY A 168 -14.74 14.92 -2.62
N LYS A 169 -15.95 14.36 -2.49
CA LYS A 169 -16.16 12.90 -2.54
C LYS A 169 -15.70 12.34 -3.90
N PRO A 170 -15.19 11.09 -3.94
CA PRO A 170 -14.86 10.43 -5.20
C PRO A 170 -16.04 10.44 -6.17
N VAL A 171 -15.83 10.93 -7.39
CA VAL A 171 -16.85 10.88 -8.47
C VAL A 171 -16.91 9.51 -9.13
N PHE A 172 -15.83 8.75 -8.98
CA PHE A 172 -15.71 7.37 -9.43
C PHE A 172 -14.74 6.65 -8.49
N THR A 173 -15.07 5.40 -8.17
CA THR A 173 -14.24 4.51 -7.36
C THR A 173 -14.08 3.21 -8.12
N TYR A 174 -12.83 2.78 -8.29
CA TYR A 174 -12.46 1.46 -8.78
C TYR A 174 -11.59 0.78 -7.75
N SER A 175 -12.24 -0.01 -6.90
CA SER A 175 -11.65 -0.59 -5.71
C SER A 175 -10.72 -1.77 -6.03
N TYR A 176 -9.92 -2.17 -5.04
CA TYR A 176 -9.08 -3.37 -5.14
C TYR A 176 -9.92 -4.62 -5.39
N ARG A 177 -11.06 -4.77 -4.69
CA ARG A 177 -11.96 -5.92 -4.88
C ARG A 177 -12.52 -5.98 -6.29
N GLU A 178 -12.99 -4.86 -6.82
CA GLU A 178 -13.48 -4.82 -8.21
C GLU A 178 -12.38 -5.18 -9.22
N ALA A 179 -11.17 -4.65 -9.04
CA ALA A 179 -10.04 -4.95 -9.92
C ALA A 179 -9.61 -6.43 -9.86
N VAL A 180 -9.75 -7.09 -8.70
CA VAL A 180 -9.53 -8.53 -8.54
C VAL A 180 -10.63 -9.33 -9.23
N ILE A 181 -11.90 -8.99 -9.02
CA ILE A 181 -13.05 -9.68 -9.63
C ILE A 181 -13.02 -9.60 -11.15
N ASP A 182 -12.59 -8.46 -11.68
CA ASP A 182 -12.42 -8.22 -13.12
C ASP A 182 -11.16 -8.87 -13.71
N GLY A 183 -10.32 -9.49 -12.88
CA GLY A 183 -9.10 -10.16 -13.32
C GLY A 183 -7.97 -9.22 -13.73
N PHE A 184 -7.99 -7.96 -13.30
CA PHE A 184 -6.89 -7.01 -13.53
C PHE A 184 -5.83 -7.00 -12.42
N LEU A 185 -6.18 -7.50 -11.23
CA LEU A 185 -5.27 -7.69 -10.10
C LEU A 185 -5.44 -9.10 -9.51
N ASN A 186 -4.39 -9.60 -8.89
CA ASN A 186 -4.41 -10.84 -8.14
C ASN A 186 -4.86 -10.57 -6.69
N ASP A 187 -5.63 -11.51 -6.14
CA ASP A 187 -5.96 -11.50 -4.72
C ASP A 187 -4.83 -12.09 -3.86
N HIS A 188 -4.96 -11.97 -2.54
CA HIS A 188 -4.07 -12.64 -1.60
C HIS A 188 -4.70 -13.91 -1.01
N GLU A 189 -3.85 -14.85 -0.61
CA GLU A 189 -4.25 -15.95 0.26
C GLU A 189 -4.59 -15.46 1.68
N PRO A 190 -5.37 -16.22 2.47
CA PRO A 190 -5.41 -16.07 3.92
C PRO A 190 -4.00 -15.83 4.50
N PRO A 191 -3.77 -14.73 5.24
CA PRO A 191 -2.45 -14.43 5.78
C PRO A 191 -1.93 -15.55 6.68
N ILE A 192 -0.63 -15.83 6.55
CA ILE A 192 0.10 -16.75 7.41
C ILE A 192 0.64 -15.93 8.57
N ARG A 193 0.07 -16.12 9.75
CA ARG A 193 0.53 -15.51 10.98
C ARG A 193 1.63 -16.37 11.58
N ILE A 194 2.79 -15.77 11.81
CA ILE A 194 3.93 -16.41 12.45
C ILE A 194 3.98 -15.86 13.88
N ALA A 195 3.46 -16.64 14.83
CA ALA A 195 3.51 -16.27 16.23
C ALA A 195 4.78 -16.85 16.86
N THR A 196 5.53 -15.99 17.53
CA THR A 196 6.68 -16.34 18.37
C THR A 196 6.41 -16.00 19.83
N LYS A 197 7.17 -16.60 20.75
CA LYS A 197 7.05 -16.32 22.19
C LYS A 197 7.18 -14.82 22.47
N LEU A 198 8.12 -14.15 21.81
CA LEU A 198 8.32 -12.71 21.95
C LEU A 198 7.18 -11.88 21.34
N SER A 199 6.57 -12.34 20.25
CA SER A 199 5.45 -11.64 19.62
C SER A 199 4.15 -11.71 20.43
N GLU A 200 3.89 -12.84 21.11
CA GLU A 200 2.66 -13.07 21.90
C GLU A 200 2.79 -12.56 23.33
N GLY A 201 3.96 -12.72 23.96
CA GLY A 201 4.20 -12.35 25.36
C GLY A 201 4.58 -10.89 25.59
N GLY A 202 4.95 -10.16 24.53
CA GLY A 202 5.62 -8.87 24.66
C GLY A 202 7.02 -9.01 25.30
N ILE A 203 7.83 -7.94 25.26
CA ILE A 203 9.12 -7.95 25.96
C ILE A 203 8.92 -7.44 27.38
N HIS A 204 8.90 -8.36 28.33
CA HIS A 204 9.00 -8.04 29.75
C HIS A 204 10.47 -8.07 30.17
N PHE A 205 11.08 -6.89 30.28
CA PHE A 205 12.37 -6.77 30.96
C PHE A 205 12.14 -6.90 32.47
N VAL A 206 12.71 -7.93 33.10
CA VAL A 206 12.73 -8.00 34.56
C VAL A 206 13.68 -6.92 35.06
N ARG A 207 13.27 -6.15 36.08
CA ARG A 207 14.17 -5.20 36.76
C ARG A 207 15.44 -5.95 37.17
N GLU A 208 16.61 -5.40 36.82
CA GLU A 208 17.97 -5.94 37.05
C GLU A 208 18.56 -6.87 35.97
N GLU A 209 17.88 -7.09 34.83
CA GLU A 209 18.48 -7.81 33.70
C GLU A 209 19.37 -6.90 32.83
N ALA A 210 20.53 -7.41 32.43
CA ALA A 210 21.52 -6.69 31.63
C ALA A 210 21.11 -6.75 30.15
N VAL A 211 20.72 -5.60 29.57
CA VAL A 211 20.25 -5.53 28.17
C VAL A 211 21.34 -4.92 27.30
N ASP A 212 21.68 -5.60 26.22
CA ASP A 212 22.66 -5.17 25.24
C ASP A 212 22.03 -4.23 24.22
N PHE A 213 22.74 -3.19 23.80
CA PHE A 213 22.20 -2.17 22.91
C PHE A 213 23.13 -1.89 21.72
N ILE A 214 22.58 -1.81 20.51
CA ILE A 214 23.33 -1.41 19.31
C ILE A 214 23.36 0.11 19.18
N HIS A 215 24.56 0.66 18.98
CA HIS A 215 24.79 2.02 18.53
C HIS A 215 24.61 2.14 17.00
N PRO A 216 23.55 2.81 16.49
CA PRO A 216 23.28 2.88 15.05
C PRO A 216 24.39 3.46 14.16
N PRO A 217 25.23 4.43 14.63
CA PRO A 217 26.32 4.97 13.82
C PRO A 217 27.57 4.09 13.76
N THR A 218 27.80 3.22 14.75
CA THR A 218 29.08 2.52 14.94
C THR A 218 28.98 1.00 14.94
N GLY A 219 27.78 0.43 15.12
CA GLY A 219 27.55 -1.01 15.20
C GLY A 219 28.09 -1.68 16.48
N GLN A 220 28.50 -0.90 17.48
CA GLN A 220 29.00 -1.40 18.77
C GLN A 220 27.83 -1.78 19.70
N VAL A 221 28.03 -2.85 20.50
CA VAL A 221 27.06 -3.36 21.47
C VAL A 221 27.48 -2.95 22.88
N GLU A 222 26.57 -2.37 23.67
CA GLU A 222 26.83 -1.88 25.03
C GLU A 222 25.68 -2.21 25.99
N THR A 223 25.97 -2.62 27.23
CA THR A 223 24.97 -3.13 28.19
C THR A 223 24.52 -2.05 29.19
N VAL A 224 23.22 -1.75 29.31
CA VAL A 224 22.70 -0.70 30.24
C VAL A 224 21.46 -1.18 31.02
N THR A 225 21.35 -0.79 32.30
CA THR A 225 20.21 -1.12 33.20
C THR A 225 19.16 0.00 33.16
N LEU A 226 17.89 -0.34 32.92
CA LEU A 226 16.79 0.63 32.69
C LEU A 226 15.98 0.99 33.95
N ALA A 227 15.55 2.25 34.04
CA ALA A 227 14.59 2.76 35.03
C ALA A 227 13.35 3.37 34.34
N ASP A 228 12.22 2.69 34.56
CA ASP A 228 10.81 3.08 34.35
C ASP A 228 10.23 3.24 32.93
N GLU A 229 8.95 2.84 32.82
CA GLU A 229 8.10 2.69 31.63
C GLU A 229 7.67 4.01 30.96
N VAL A 230 7.54 3.97 29.63
CA VAL A 230 6.91 5.02 28.81
C VAL A 230 6.03 4.37 27.74
N ASP A 231 4.74 4.72 27.71
CA ASP A 231 3.76 4.28 26.72
C ASP A 231 4.04 4.84 25.31
N PHE A 232 4.19 3.94 24.31
CA PHE A 232 3.86 4.10 22.89
C PHE A 232 3.74 2.70 22.22
N GLU A 233 2.54 2.12 22.16
CA GLU A 233 2.32 0.69 21.81
C GLU A 233 3.04 0.18 20.55
N VAL A 234 3.11 0.97 19.46
CA VAL A 234 3.65 0.48 18.17
C VAL A 234 5.15 0.72 18.01
N GLU A 235 5.66 1.87 18.47
CA GLU A 235 7.12 2.10 18.46
C GLU A 235 7.83 1.21 19.48
N GLN A 236 7.22 0.98 20.65
CA GLN A 236 7.76 0.06 21.66
C GLN A 236 7.75 -1.38 21.17
N PHE A 237 6.65 -1.83 20.54
CA PHE A 237 6.58 -3.16 19.92
C PHE A 237 7.63 -3.30 18.81
N ASN A 238 7.66 -2.37 17.85
CA ASN A 238 8.63 -2.42 16.75
C ASN A 238 10.08 -2.34 17.24
N ARG A 239 10.38 -1.76 18.41
CA ARG A 239 11.71 -1.81 19.04
C ARG A 239 12.01 -3.19 19.61
N GLY A 240 11.02 -3.84 20.23
CA GLY A 240 11.18 -5.18 20.76
C GLY A 240 11.35 -6.25 19.68
N VAL A 241 10.69 -6.10 18.54
CA VAL A 241 10.72 -7.10 17.45
C VAL A 241 12.04 -7.14 16.66
N VAL A 242 13.01 -6.26 16.96
CA VAL A 242 14.32 -6.23 16.25
C VAL A 242 15.36 -7.16 16.88
N THR A 243 14.97 -7.96 17.87
CA THR A 243 15.87 -8.94 18.48
C THR A 243 16.34 -9.97 17.45
N VAL A 244 17.62 -10.32 17.48
CA VAL A 244 18.20 -11.33 16.57
C VAL A 244 17.49 -12.68 16.70
N PRO A 245 17.17 -13.19 17.90
CA PRO A 245 16.43 -14.45 18.06
C PRO A 245 15.06 -14.46 17.36
N PHE A 246 14.24 -13.40 17.53
CA PHE A 246 12.97 -13.25 16.81
C PHE A 246 13.17 -13.32 15.29
N ASN A 247 14.10 -12.51 14.77
CA ASN A 247 14.35 -12.42 13.34
C ASN A 247 14.86 -13.76 12.77
N ARG A 248 15.66 -14.49 13.54
CA ARG A 248 16.11 -15.84 13.20
C ARG A 248 14.97 -16.83 13.16
N ALA A 249 14.12 -16.85 14.18
CA ALA A 249 12.98 -17.76 14.26
C ALA A 249 12.03 -17.55 13.07
N VAL A 250 11.71 -16.29 12.76
CA VAL A 250 10.88 -15.94 11.60
C VAL A 250 11.60 -16.27 10.29
N ALA A 251 12.89 -15.96 10.14
CA ALA A 251 13.65 -16.29 8.93
C ALA A 251 13.71 -17.80 8.65
N GLN A 252 13.88 -18.62 9.69
CA GLN A 252 13.85 -20.08 9.58
C GLN A 252 12.47 -20.59 9.16
N GLU A 253 11.40 -19.98 9.67
CA GLU A 253 10.04 -20.33 9.25
C GLU A 253 9.78 -19.92 7.80
N LEU A 254 10.16 -18.71 7.40
CA LEU A 254 10.03 -18.22 6.02
C LEU A 254 10.77 -19.11 5.01
N ALA A 255 11.93 -19.65 5.38
CA ALA A 255 12.70 -20.56 4.52
C ALA A 255 11.93 -21.85 4.17
N LYS A 256 10.92 -22.25 4.94
CA LYS A 256 10.06 -23.41 4.64
C LYS A 256 9.04 -23.15 3.52
N TYR A 257 8.70 -21.88 3.27
CA TYR A 257 7.67 -21.48 2.31
C TYR A 257 8.22 -20.80 1.05
N ILE A 258 9.43 -20.25 1.15
CA ILE A 258 10.10 -19.53 0.07
C ILE A 258 11.23 -20.40 -0.45
N ASP A 259 11.07 -20.94 -1.66
CA ASP A 259 12.14 -21.59 -2.39
C ASP A 259 12.91 -20.55 -3.24
N PRO A 260 14.20 -20.30 -2.97
CA PRO A 260 14.99 -19.37 -3.76
C PRO A 260 15.25 -19.83 -5.21
N GLY A 261 14.99 -21.10 -5.54
CA GLY A 261 15.06 -21.64 -6.90
C GLY A 261 13.90 -21.18 -7.78
N ASP A 262 12.74 -20.89 -7.19
CA ASP A 262 11.55 -20.45 -7.91
C ASP A 262 11.75 -19.06 -8.53
N PRO A 263 11.10 -18.74 -9.66
CA PRO A 263 11.18 -17.42 -10.28
C PRO A 263 10.55 -16.29 -9.43
N ASP A 264 9.82 -16.68 -8.39
CA ASP A 264 9.17 -15.87 -7.37
C ASP A 264 10.08 -14.85 -6.70
N LYS A 265 9.49 -13.72 -6.31
CA LYS A 265 10.16 -12.68 -5.53
C LYS A 265 9.41 -12.38 -4.24
N THR A 266 10.17 -12.13 -3.18
CA THR A 266 9.67 -11.80 -1.85
C THR A 266 10.07 -10.38 -1.47
N LEU A 267 9.11 -9.62 -0.95
CA LEU A 267 9.32 -8.28 -0.43
C LEU A 267 9.07 -8.26 1.09
N ILE A 268 10.06 -7.82 1.85
CA ILE A 268 10.04 -7.80 3.32
C ILE A 268 10.10 -6.35 3.82
N PHE A 269 9.14 -5.96 4.66
CA PHE A 269 9.07 -4.63 5.26
C PHE A 269 9.66 -4.63 6.67
N ALA A 270 10.85 -4.05 6.80
CA ALA A 270 11.58 -3.89 8.05
C ALA A 270 11.25 -2.56 8.75
N ALA A 271 11.40 -2.52 10.07
CA ALA A 271 11.14 -1.33 10.90
C ALA A 271 12.15 -0.19 10.70
N SER A 272 13.42 -0.53 10.43
CA SER A 272 14.51 0.43 10.30
C SER A 272 15.63 -0.13 9.41
N LYS A 273 16.62 0.69 9.06
CA LYS A 273 17.78 0.24 8.27
C LYS A 273 18.60 -0.83 9.01
N ALA A 274 18.86 -0.61 10.31
CA ALA A 274 19.56 -1.57 11.15
C ALA A 274 18.79 -2.91 11.24
N HIS A 275 17.46 -2.85 11.37
CA HIS A 275 16.63 -4.05 11.33
C HIS A 275 16.72 -4.76 9.96
N ALA A 276 16.74 -4.01 8.85
CA ALA A 276 16.91 -4.59 7.53
C ALA A 276 18.26 -5.32 7.38
N ASP A 277 19.35 -4.79 7.96
CA ASP A 277 20.65 -5.46 7.95
C ASP A 277 20.63 -6.78 8.75
N ILE A 278 20.00 -6.79 9.92
CA ILE A 278 19.81 -8.01 10.74
C ILE A 278 19.02 -9.05 9.95
N LEU A 279 17.89 -8.66 9.35
CA LEU A 279 17.04 -9.54 8.55
C LEU A 279 17.79 -10.15 7.37
N VAL A 280 18.56 -9.33 6.62
CA VAL A 280 19.33 -9.83 5.47
C VAL A 280 20.32 -10.91 5.92
N LYS A 281 20.98 -10.72 7.06
CA LYS A 281 21.89 -11.72 7.62
C LYS A 281 21.16 -13.00 8.00
N GLU A 282 20.15 -12.91 8.86
CA GLU A 282 19.44 -14.09 9.38
C GLU A 282 18.69 -14.85 8.26
N LEU A 283 18.16 -14.17 7.25
CA LEU A 283 17.55 -14.80 6.06
C LEU A 283 18.58 -15.55 5.22
N ARG A 284 19.77 -14.98 5.00
CA ARG A 284 20.84 -15.68 4.27
C ARG A 284 21.25 -16.95 5.01
N ASP A 285 21.39 -16.87 6.32
CA ASP A 285 21.78 -18.03 7.13
C ASP A 285 20.66 -19.09 7.17
N ALA A 286 19.40 -18.69 7.31
CA ALA A 286 18.25 -19.58 7.21
C ALA A 286 18.17 -20.29 5.85
N PHE A 287 18.33 -19.56 4.73
CA PHE A 287 18.35 -20.16 3.40
C PHE A 287 19.54 -21.08 3.19
N ARG A 288 20.73 -20.71 3.69
CA ARG A 288 21.92 -21.57 3.58
C ARG A 288 21.75 -22.88 4.35
N ASN A 289 21.11 -22.83 5.51
CA ASN A 289 20.83 -24.00 6.32
C ASN A 289 19.78 -24.91 5.68
N ALA A 290 18.76 -24.35 5.03
CA ALA A 290 17.68 -25.11 4.41
C ALA A 290 18.04 -25.66 3.01
N TYR A 291 18.75 -24.88 2.19
CA TYR A 291 18.98 -25.18 0.76
C TYR A 291 20.46 -25.36 0.38
N GLY A 292 21.39 -25.20 1.33
CA GLY A 292 22.84 -25.32 1.08
C GLY A 292 23.52 -24.02 0.63
N PRO A 293 24.75 -24.09 0.09
CA PRO A 293 25.52 -22.90 -0.28
C PRO A 293 24.78 -22.02 -1.30
N MET A 294 24.57 -20.75 -0.94
CA MET A 294 23.76 -19.80 -1.70
C MET A 294 24.49 -18.50 -1.94
N ASN A 295 24.19 -17.84 -3.08
CA ASN A 295 24.77 -16.55 -3.42
C ASN A 295 24.21 -15.46 -2.50
N ASP A 296 25.07 -14.62 -1.92
CA ASP A 296 24.68 -13.47 -1.08
C ASP A 296 23.79 -12.47 -1.82
N LYS A 297 23.81 -12.45 -3.15
CA LYS A 297 22.88 -11.66 -3.99
C LYS A 297 21.44 -12.16 -3.95
N THR A 298 21.16 -13.33 -3.37
CA THR A 298 19.80 -13.86 -3.22
C THR A 298 18.93 -12.97 -2.35
N VAL A 299 19.49 -12.48 -1.24
CA VAL A 299 18.83 -11.57 -0.30
C VAL A 299 19.58 -10.25 -0.29
N GLN A 300 18.88 -9.15 -0.57
CA GLN A 300 19.47 -7.82 -0.71
C GLN A 300 18.66 -6.78 0.06
N ARG A 301 19.36 -5.82 0.66
CA ARG A 301 18.75 -4.63 1.26
C ARG A 301 18.50 -3.58 0.18
N LEU A 302 17.30 -3.00 0.19
CA LEU A 302 16.87 -1.92 -0.70
C LEU A 302 16.38 -0.73 0.15
N THR A 303 17.31 0.14 0.55
CA THR A 303 17.05 1.37 1.30
C THR A 303 17.83 2.55 0.69
N GLY A 304 17.36 3.79 0.87
CA GLY A 304 17.86 4.96 0.12
C GLY A 304 19.32 5.37 0.34
N ASP A 305 20.01 4.81 1.34
CA ASP A 305 21.43 4.99 1.62
C ASP A 305 22.35 4.02 0.85
N VAL A 306 21.79 3.04 0.15
CA VAL A 306 22.60 2.09 -0.63
C VAL A 306 23.09 2.78 -1.90
N ASP A 307 24.35 2.55 -2.27
CA ASP A 307 24.87 3.04 -3.54
C ASP A 307 24.13 2.39 -4.72
N LYS A 308 23.74 3.22 -5.70
CA LYS A 308 23.06 2.78 -6.93
C LYS A 308 21.75 2.01 -6.69
N VAL A 309 20.95 2.43 -5.71
CA VAL A 309 19.61 1.86 -5.42
C VAL A 309 18.76 1.65 -6.68
N GLU A 310 18.69 2.63 -7.58
CA GLU A 310 17.93 2.51 -8.84
C GLU A 310 18.35 1.28 -9.66
N SER A 311 19.65 0.97 -9.71
CA SER A 311 20.14 -0.22 -10.42
C SER A 311 19.73 -1.52 -9.71
N LEU A 312 19.74 -1.55 -8.37
CA LEU A 312 19.32 -2.71 -7.60
C LEU A 312 17.80 -2.94 -7.70
N ILE A 313 17.00 -1.86 -7.76
CA ILE A 313 15.57 -1.95 -8.06
C ILE A 313 15.35 -2.55 -9.44
N LEU A 314 16.09 -2.08 -10.46
CA LEU A 314 16.01 -2.62 -11.82
C LEU A 314 16.42 -4.09 -11.87
N SER A 315 17.47 -4.49 -11.16
CA SER A 315 17.85 -5.91 -11.02
C SER A 315 16.78 -6.71 -10.29
N PHE A 316 16.23 -6.19 -9.19
CA PHE A 316 15.12 -6.87 -8.51
C PHE A 316 13.88 -6.96 -9.38
N ARG A 317 13.69 -6.10 -10.39
CA ARG A 317 12.60 -6.22 -11.35
C ARG A 317 12.88 -7.25 -12.45
N ASN A 318 14.05 -7.14 -13.09
CA ASN A 318 14.31 -7.80 -14.37
C ASN A 318 15.19 -9.04 -14.25
N ASP A 319 16.09 -9.08 -13.27
CA ASP A 319 17.08 -10.15 -13.14
C ASP A 319 16.55 -11.29 -12.25
N PRO A 320 17.09 -12.52 -12.39
CA PRO A 320 16.75 -13.63 -11.51
C PRO A 320 17.08 -13.35 -10.04
N LEU A 321 18.12 -12.57 -9.76
CA LEU A 321 18.54 -12.15 -8.42
C LEU A 321 18.46 -10.62 -8.29
N PRO A 322 18.09 -10.06 -7.13
CA PRO A 322 17.72 -10.76 -5.90
C PRO A 322 16.36 -11.47 -5.97
N LYS A 323 16.18 -12.48 -5.10
CA LYS A 323 14.91 -13.17 -4.84
C LYS A 323 14.16 -12.54 -3.69
N VAL A 324 14.90 -12.09 -2.67
CA VAL A 324 14.34 -11.45 -1.48
C VAL A 324 14.88 -10.04 -1.36
N ALA A 325 13.98 -9.07 -1.31
CA ALA A 325 14.26 -7.68 -1.07
C ALA A 325 13.80 -7.29 0.34
N VAL A 326 14.71 -6.78 1.16
CA VAL A 326 14.38 -6.21 2.47
C VAL A 326 14.40 -4.69 2.35
N THR A 327 13.27 -4.04 2.61
CA THR A 327 13.10 -2.59 2.50
C THR A 327 12.50 -2.02 3.78
N VAL A 328 12.67 -0.71 3.98
CA VAL A 328 11.95 0.05 5.00
C VAL A 328 10.79 0.76 4.31
N ASP A 329 11.07 1.85 3.59
CA ASP A 329 10.06 2.68 2.94
C ASP A 329 10.26 2.83 1.43
N LEU A 330 11.41 2.43 0.88
CA LEU A 330 11.83 2.77 -0.48
C LEU A 330 10.96 2.13 -1.56
N LEU A 331 10.56 0.88 -1.37
CA LEU A 331 9.65 0.17 -2.30
C LEU A 331 8.17 0.36 -1.96
N THR A 332 7.82 1.28 -1.06
CA THR A 332 6.40 1.56 -0.76
C THR A 332 5.70 2.28 -1.91
N THR A 333 6.44 2.98 -2.78
CA THR A 333 5.91 3.71 -3.94
C THR A 333 6.81 3.70 -5.17
N GLY A 334 6.21 3.58 -6.35
CA GLY A 334 6.86 3.93 -7.63
C GLY A 334 7.58 2.80 -8.37
N VAL A 335 7.64 1.58 -7.83
CA VAL A 335 8.22 0.43 -8.56
C VAL A 335 7.18 -0.65 -8.79
N ASP A 336 7.07 -1.08 -10.04
CA ASP A 336 6.17 -2.13 -10.51
C ASP A 336 6.96 -3.42 -10.77
N ILE A 337 6.80 -4.42 -9.90
CA ILE A 337 7.50 -5.72 -9.98
C ILE A 337 6.44 -6.84 -9.94
N PRO A 338 5.93 -7.28 -11.10
CA PRO A 338 4.87 -8.27 -11.17
C PRO A 338 5.19 -9.61 -10.49
N LYS A 339 6.49 -9.99 -10.51
CA LYS A 339 7.00 -11.25 -9.97
C LYS A 339 7.01 -11.34 -8.44
N ILE A 340 6.59 -10.30 -7.72
CA ILE A 340 6.44 -10.37 -6.25
C ILE A 340 5.25 -11.28 -5.93
N THR A 341 5.50 -12.44 -5.34
CA THR A 341 4.47 -13.42 -4.91
C THR A 341 4.33 -13.50 -3.40
N ASN A 342 5.28 -12.95 -2.64
CA ASN A 342 5.27 -12.97 -1.17
C ASN A 342 5.52 -11.57 -0.59
N ILE A 343 4.68 -11.16 0.36
CA ILE A 343 4.88 -9.98 1.21
C ILE A 343 5.10 -10.44 2.64
N VAL A 344 6.12 -9.91 3.31
CA VAL A 344 6.42 -10.20 4.72
C VAL A 344 6.40 -8.92 5.54
N PHE A 345 5.59 -8.89 6.59
CA PHE A 345 5.55 -7.80 7.55
C PHE A 345 6.40 -8.14 8.78
N MET A 346 7.53 -7.42 8.92
CA MET A 346 8.40 -7.45 10.11
C MET A 346 8.26 -6.15 10.93
N ARG A 347 7.25 -5.32 10.63
CA ARG A 347 6.92 -4.10 11.36
C ARG A 347 5.43 -3.87 11.40
N ARG A 348 4.93 -3.34 12.51
CA ARG A 348 3.59 -2.76 12.59
C ARG A 348 3.57 -1.39 11.91
N VAL A 349 2.47 -1.07 11.24
CA VAL A 349 2.22 0.25 10.65
C VAL A 349 0.93 0.84 11.21
N ASN A 350 0.94 2.15 11.48
CA ASN A 350 -0.20 2.88 12.05
C ASN A 350 -1.15 3.45 11.00
N SER A 351 -0.90 3.16 9.71
CA SER A 351 -1.61 3.77 8.59
C SER A 351 -2.14 2.70 7.65
N ARG A 352 -3.47 2.64 7.55
CA ARG A 352 -4.17 1.81 6.56
C ARG A 352 -3.71 2.11 5.13
N ILE A 353 -3.48 3.39 4.83
CA ILE A 353 -2.98 3.83 3.51
C ILE A 353 -1.64 3.15 3.20
N LEU A 354 -0.70 3.19 4.15
CA LEU A 354 0.62 2.60 3.98
C LEU A 354 0.52 1.08 3.81
N TYR A 355 -0.34 0.45 4.61
CA TYR A 355 -0.63 -0.97 4.49
C TYR A 355 -1.17 -1.34 3.09
N GLU A 356 -2.17 -0.62 2.57
CA GLU A 356 -2.71 -0.84 1.23
C GLU A 356 -1.67 -0.56 0.12
N GLN A 357 -0.76 0.40 0.33
CA GLN A 357 0.35 0.66 -0.59
C GLN A 357 1.39 -0.47 -0.61
N MET A 358 1.70 -1.03 0.57
CA MET A 358 2.58 -2.19 0.71
C MET A 358 1.98 -3.42 0.04
N LEU A 359 0.69 -3.67 0.31
CA LEU A 359 -0.07 -4.76 -0.29
C LEU A 359 -0.12 -4.63 -1.82
N GLY A 360 -0.35 -3.40 -2.30
CA GLY A 360 -0.41 -3.04 -3.72
C GLY A 360 0.80 -3.49 -4.55
N ARG A 361 1.97 -3.76 -3.92
CA ARG A 361 3.18 -4.23 -4.61
C ARG A 361 3.06 -5.65 -5.17
N ALA A 362 2.27 -6.51 -4.52
CA ALA A 362 2.09 -7.90 -4.94
C ALA A 362 0.79 -8.15 -5.72
N THR A 363 -0.05 -7.13 -5.92
CA THR A 363 -1.36 -7.28 -6.59
C THR A 363 -1.28 -7.48 -8.11
N ARG A 364 -0.11 -7.27 -8.74
CA ARG A 364 0.01 -7.38 -10.20
C ARG A 364 -0.09 -8.81 -10.69
N LEU A 365 -0.79 -8.99 -11.82
CA LEU A 365 -0.78 -10.21 -12.62
C LEU A 365 0.63 -10.54 -13.08
N CYS A 366 0.99 -11.82 -13.08
CA CYS A 366 2.23 -12.29 -13.68
C CYS A 366 2.02 -13.64 -14.37
N PRO A 367 1.52 -13.64 -15.63
CA PRO A 367 1.28 -14.88 -16.37
C PRO A 367 2.56 -15.70 -16.63
N GLU A 368 3.74 -15.05 -16.66
CA GLU A 368 5.03 -15.73 -16.88
C GLU A 368 5.34 -16.81 -15.83
N ILE A 369 4.85 -16.63 -14.60
CA ILE A 369 5.06 -17.56 -13.48
C ILE A 369 3.75 -18.17 -13.00
N ASP A 370 2.67 -18.03 -13.79
CA ASP A 370 1.32 -18.49 -13.46
C ASP A 370 0.83 -18.01 -12.08
N LYS A 371 1.09 -16.73 -11.78
CA LYS A 371 0.72 -16.14 -10.50
C LYS A 371 -0.80 -15.95 -10.41
N GLU A 372 -1.49 -16.83 -9.69
CA GLU A 372 -2.93 -16.71 -9.40
C GLU A 372 -3.22 -15.82 -8.18
N ALA A 373 -2.43 -15.96 -7.12
CA ALA A 373 -2.56 -15.21 -5.87
C ALA A 373 -1.17 -14.89 -5.29
N PHE A 374 -1.13 -14.02 -4.29
CA PHE A 374 0.09 -13.76 -3.53
C PHE A 374 -0.09 -14.08 -2.04
N ARG A 375 1.01 -14.38 -1.35
CA ARG A 375 1.02 -14.76 0.06
C ARG A 375 1.44 -13.59 0.94
N ILE A 376 0.82 -13.51 2.12
CA ILE A 376 1.17 -12.53 3.15
C ILE A 376 1.66 -13.30 4.37
N PHE A 377 2.87 -12.98 4.81
CA PHE A 377 3.43 -13.46 6.07
C PHE A 377 3.40 -12.32 7.07
N ASP A 378 2.77 -12.55 8.20
CA ASP A 378 2.59 -11.56 9.26
C ASP A 378 3.24 -12.06 10.54
N ALA A 379 4.43 -11.55 10.84
CA ALA A 379 5.19 -11.92 12.05
C ALA A 379 4.91 -10.98 13.24
N VAL A 380 4.04 -9.98 13.04
CA VAL A 380 3.82 -8.89 13.99
C VAL A 380 2.35 -8.67 14.34
N ASP A 381 1.48 -9.57 13.84
CA ASP A 381 0.02 -9.55 13.95
C ASP A 381 -0.62 -8.24 13.43
N LEU A 382 -0.01 -7.63 12.41
CA LEU A 382 -0.49 -6.39 11.80
C LEU A 382 -1.87 -6.56 11.16
N TYR A 383 -2.15 -7.71 10.57
CA TYR A 383 -3.39 -7.98 9.85
C TYR A 383 -4.61 -7.92 10.77
N ALA A 384 -4.52 -8.50 11.97
CA ALA A 384 -5.59 -8.46 12.97
C ALA A 384 -5.89 -7.03 13.42
N HIS A 385 -4.82 -6.29 13.72
CA HIS A 385 -4.92 -4.92 14.21
C HIS A 385 -5.53 -3.94 13.20
N LEU A 386 -5.37 -4.17 11.89
CA LEU A 386 -5.88 -3.28 10.85
C LEU A 386 -7.27 -3.66 10.32
N GLN A 387 -7.74 -4.90 10.50
CA GLN A 387 -9.09 -5.31 10.08
C GLN A 387 -10.20 -4.53 10.82
N ASP A 388 -9.97 -4.15 12.08
CA ASP A 388 -10.97 -3.50 12.93
C ASP A 388 -10.93 -1.96 12.86
N MET A 389 -9.97 -1.34 12.16
CA MET A 389 -9.85 0.13 12.05
C MET A 389 -10.79 0.73 10.99
N THR A 390 -11.98 0.16 10.82
CA THR A 390 -12.97 0.55 9.80
C THR A 390 -13.58 1.94 10.02
N ASP A 391 -13.41 2.56 11.19
CA ASP A 391 -13.82 3.94 11.46
C ASP A 391 -12.67 4.80 11.98
N MET A 392 -12.42 5.91 11.30
CA MET A 392 -11.39 6.89 11.67
C MET A 392 -11.63 7.42 13.09
N LYS A 393 -10.68 7.17 14.00
CA LYS A 393 -10.43 8.06 15.13
C LYS A 393 -9.04 8.69 14.99
N PRO A 394 -8.94 10.03 15.00
CA PRO A 394 -7.65 10.69 15.05
C PRO A 394 -7.07 10.45 16.45
N VAL A 395 -5.96 9.71 16.54
CA VAL A 395 -5.14 9.74 17.75
C VAL A 395 -4.41 11.08 17.74
N ALA A 396 -4.87 11.96 18.62
CA ALA A 396 -4.51 13.36 18.68
C ALA A 396 -3.09 13.63 19.22
N ALA A 397 -2.65 14.86 18.92
CA ALA A 397 -1.60 15.68 19.53
C ALA A 397 -0.13 15.31 19.25
N ASP A 398 0.47 16.08 18.35
CA ASP A 398 1.88 16.06 17.97
C ASP A 398 2.83 16.36 19.16
N PRO A 399 3.70 15.43 19.59
CA PRO A 399 4.60 15.64 20.72
C PRO A 399 5.99 16.23 20.36
N LYS A 400 6.25 16.76 19.16
CA LYS A 400 7.64 16.93 18.66
C LYS A 400 8.29 18.34 18.63
N PHE A 401 7.71 19.36 19.26
CA PHE A 401 8.41 20.66 19.40
C PHE A 401 9.27 20.69 20.67
N THR A 402 10.42 21.38 20.61
CA THR A 402 11.28 21.61 21.78
C THR A 402 10.91 22.95 22.43
N LEU A 403 11.06 23.12 23.74
CA LEU A 403 10.81 24.36 24.48
C LEU A 403 11.62 25.54 23.91
N THR A 404 12.86 25.32 23.45
CA THR A 404 13.72 26.26 22.72
C THR A 404 13.00 26.83 21.51
N LYS A 405 12.48 25.97 20.64
CA LYS A 405 11.72 26.44 19.47
C LYS A 405 10.46 27.21 19.88
N LEU A 406 9.79 26.79 20.94
CA LEU A 406 8.62 27.53 21.45
C LEU A 406 9.00 28.92 22.01
N PHE A 407 10.12 29.04 22.73
CA PHE A 407 10.61 30.33 23.22
C PHE A 407 11.06 31.25 22.07
N GLU A 408 11.74 30.71 21.05
CA GLU A 408 12.14 31.43 19.83
C GLU A 408 10.92 31.91 19.01
N GLU A 409 9.91 31.05 18.84
CA GLU A 409 8.67 31.41 18.13
C GLU A 409 7.84 32.44 18.88
N LEU A 410 7.83 32.37 20.22
CA LEU A 410 7.20 33.39 21.04
C LEU A 410 7.93 34.74 20.90
N ALA A 411 9.26 34.73 20.80
CA ALA A 411 10.09 35.92 20.59
C ALA A 411 9.99 36.47 19.15
N GLY A 412 9.56 35.66 18.18
CA GLY A 412 9.43 36.01 16.77
C GLY A 412 8.31 37.02 16.43
N ARG A 413 8.29 37.42 15.15
CA ARG A 413 7.21 38.25 14.57
C ARG A 413 6.04 37.35 14.17
N SER A 414 5.01 37.32 15.01
CA SER A 414 3.77 36.57 14.83
C SER A 414 2.58 37.37 15.39
N ASP A 415 1.37 37.03 14.94
CA ASP A 415 0.14 37.68 15.42
C ASP A 415 -0.20 37.28 16.88
N ALA A 416 -1.09 38.05 17.51
CA ALA A 416 -1.42 37.87 18.92
C ALA A 416 -2.06 36.50 19.21
N GLU A 417 -2.81 35.96 18.26
CA GLU A 417 -3.49 34.67 18.39
C GLU A 417 -2.47 33.51 18.35
N HIS A 418 -1.47 33.58 17.46
CA HIS A 418 -0.39 32.61 17.39
C HIS A 418 0.51 32.65 18.63
N LYS A 419 0.85 33.84 19.14
CA LYS A 419 1.62 33.98 20.39
C LYS A 419 0.88 33.37 21.59
N ASN A 420 -0.44 33.51 21.66
CA ASN A 420 -1.22 32.90 22.72
C ASN A 420 -1.26 31.36 22.63
N ARG A 421 -1.35 30.80 21.41
CA ARG A 421 -1.24 29.35 21.19
C ARG A 421 0.13 28.81 21.60
N ILE A 422 1.22 29.50 21.26
CA ILE A 422 2.58 29.11 21.67
C ILE A 422 2.72 29.15 23.20
N ARG A 423 2.20 30.21 23.84
CA ARG A 423 2.18 30.34 25.30
C ARG A 423 1.48 29.15 25.97
N GLU A 424 0.32 28.73 25.48
CA GLU A 424 -0.39 27.55 26.02
C GLU A 424 0.44 26.27 25.90
N GLN A 425 1.16 26.09 24.79
CA GLN A 425 2.06 24.95 24.60
C GLN A 425 3.27 24.99 25.55
N ILE A 426 3.86 26.17 25.78
CA ILE A 426 4.94 26.36 26.77
C ILE A 426 4.45 25.97 28.16
N ILE A 427 3.26 26.42 28.59
CA ILE A 427 2.68 26.09 29.90
C ILE A 427 2.56 24.58 30.10
N VAL A 428 1.98 23.88 29.11
CA VAL A 428 1.76 22.43 29.20
C VAL A 428 3.09 21.67 29.30
N ARG A 429 4.10 22.07 28.52
CA ARG A 429 5.40 21.39 28.52
C ARG A 429 6.25 21.73 29.72
N LEU A 430 6.28 23.00 30.12
CA LEU A 430 6.99 23.45 31.31
C LEU A 430 6.46 22.70 32.54
N ARG A 431 5.13 22.59 32.74
CA ARG A 431 4.52 21.77 33.81
C ARG A 431 5.01 20.33 33.85
N ARG A 432 5.20 19.69 32.70
CA ARG A 432 5.71 18.31 32.62
C ARG A 432 7.20 18.23 32.93
N ARG A 433 8.00 19.19 32.45
CA ARG A 433 9.46 19.26 32.66
C ARG A 433 9.83 19.62 34.11
N LEU A 434 9.06 20.49 34.77
CA LEU A 434 9.27 20.86 36.19
C LEU A 434 9.26 19.66 37.14
N LYS A 435 8.45 18.63 36.82
CA LYS A 435 8.37 17.39 37.61
C LYS A 435 9.62 16.51 37.49
N LYS A 436 10.42 16.69 36.44
CA LYS A 436 11.59 15.86 36.11
C LYS A 436 12.93 16.60 36.28
N LEU A 437 12.91 17.78 36.89
CA LEU A 437 14.07 18.66 37.02
C LEU A 437 14.96 18.20 38.19
N SER A 438 16.23 17.87 37.90
CA SER A 438 17.22 17.55 38.94
C SER A 438 17.60 18.81 39.75
N PRO A 439 18.12 18.66 40.98
CA PRO A 439 18.52 19.81 41.81
C PRO A 439 19.56 20.72 41.13
N GLU A 440 20.51 20.16 40.38
CA GLU A 440 21.54 20.92 39.67
C GLU A 440 20.97 21.72 38.49
N MET A 441 20.02 21.12 37.77
CA MET A 441 19.34 21.77 36.65
C MET A 441 18.38 22.86 37.11
N ARG A 442 17.74 22.69 38.28
CA ARG A 442 16.98 23.77 38.93
C ARG A 442 17.87 24.96 39.25
N ALA A 443 19.05 24.71 39.83
CA ALA A 443 20.02 25.77 40.10
C ALA A 443 20.59 26.43 38.82
N ARG A 444 20.71 25.69 37.71
CA ARG A 444 21.08 26.26 36.40
C ARG A 444 19.95 27.10 35.81
N PHE A 445 18.72 26.62 35.88
CA PHE A 445 17.53 27.35 35.43
C PHE A 445 17.33 28.64 36.22
N GLU A 446 17.45 28.60 37.56
CA GLU A 446 17.30 29.76 38.43
C GLU A 446 18.34 30.86 38.16
N ARG A 447 19.58 30.46 37.86
CA ARG A 447 20.65 31.41 37.49
C ARG A 447 20.36 32.15 36.18
N GLU A 448 19.74 31.47 35.21
CA GLU A 448 19.43 32.05 33.90
C GLU A 448 18.09 32.81 33.89
N ALA A 449 17.07 32.27 34.55
CA ALA A 449 15.74 32.86 34.61
C ALA A 449 15.68 34.06 35.59
N GLY A 450 16.52 34.04 36.63
CA GLY A 450 16.46 34.98 37.76
C GLY A 450 15.28 34.73 38.70
N GLU A 451 14.54 33.65 38.50
CA GLU A 451 13.37 33.24 39.29
C GLU A 451 13.26 31.70 39.31
N THR A 452 12.48 31.15 40.23
CA THR A 452 12.29 29.70 40.30
C THR A 452 11.54 29.15 39.09
N PRO A 453 11.77 27.90 38.68
CA PRO A 453 11.03 27.28 37.58
C PRO A 453 9.50 27.34 37.76
N GLU A 454 9.01 27.22 38.99
CA GLU A 454 7.60 27.37 39.35
C GLU A 454 7.11 28.82 39.22
N ALA A 455 7.95 29.81 39.55
CA ALA A 455 7.64 31.23 39.35
C ALA A 455 7.55 31.57 37.85
N THR A 456 8.45 31.04 37.02
CA THR A 456 8.37 31.17 35.56
C THR A 456 7.10 30.51 35.02
N LEU A 457 6.73 29.34 35.50
CA LEU A 457 5.47 28.73 35.08
C LEU A 457 4.26 29.61 35.44
N ASN A 458 4.23 30.19 36.64
CA ASN A 458 3.16 31.11 37.03
C ASN A 458 3.15 32.38 36.19
N ARG A 459 4.33 32.90 35.82
CA ARG A 459 4.48 34.03 34.89
C ARG A 459 3.88 33.70 33.52
N PHE A 460 4.13 32.52 32.96
CA PHE A 460 3.50 32.11 31.70
C PHE A 460 1.99 31.92 31.84
N VAL A 461 1.50 31.42 32.98
CA VAL A 461 0.06 31.23 33.25
C VAL A 461 -0.69 32.56 33.41
N GLN A 462 -0.05 33.61 33.94
CA GLN A 462 -0.71 34.89 34.27
C GLN A 462 -0.35 36.04 33.32
N GLY A 463 0.79 35.97 32.62
CA GLY A 463 1.33 37.07 31.83
C GLY A 463 0.71 37.20 30.43
N ASP A 464 0.74 38.43 29.91
CA ASP A 464 0.32 38.73 28.54
C ASP A 464 1.34 38.19 27.50
N PRO A 465 0.90 37.60 26.37
CA PRO A 465 1.80 37.06 25.34
C PRO A 465 2.82 38.06 24.78
N VAL A 466 2.52 39.35 24.75
CA VAL A 466 3.42 40.40 24.24
C VAL A 466 4.56 40.68 25.23
N ASP A 467 4.26 40.70 26.52
CA ASP A 467 5.28 40.89 27.57
C ASP A 467 6.13 39.63 27.76
N LEU A 468 5.51 38.45 27.65
CA LEU A 468 6.22 37.16 27.67
C LEU A 468 7.15 36.99 26.47
N SER A 469 6.78 37.54 25.31
CA SER A 469 7.61 37.57 24.10
C SER A 469 8.92 38.35 24.31
N LYS A 470 8.84 39.53 24.95
CA LYS A 470 10.03 40.32 25.33
C LYS A 470 10.88 39.59 26.38
N TRP A 471 10.22 39.02 27.38
CA TRP A 471 10.89 38.30 28.46
C TRP A 471 11.67 37.07 27.95
N ALA A 472 11.08 36.32 27.00
CA ALA A 472 11.72 35.18 26.34
C ALA A 472 12.89 35.61 25.44
N PHE A 473 12.75 36.73 24.73
CA PHE A 473 13.82 37.29 23.88
C PHE A 473 15.08 37.65 24.67
N GLU A 474 14.94 38.17 25.89
CA GLU A 474 16.07 38.51 26.77
C GLU A 474 16.78 37.29 27.36
N ARG A 475 16.20 36.09 27.25
CA ARG A 475 16.67 34.86 27.93
C ARG A 475 16.71 33.67 26.97
N PRO A 476 17.55 33.72 25.92
CA PRO A 476 17.57 32.70 24.86
C PRO A 476 18.01 31.32 25.36
N ASN A 477 18.75 31.25 26.48
CA ASN A 477 19.27 29.98 27.01
C ASN A 477 18.26 29.19 27.86
N LEU A 478 17.07 29.74 28.15
CA LEU A 478 16.06 29.01 28.93
C LEU A 478 15.50 27.81 28.20
N GLY A 479 15.30 27.96 26.89
CA GLY A 479 14.91 26.86 26.01
C GLY A 479 15.87 25.69 26.12
N PRO A 480 17.17 25.88 25.81
CA PRO A 480 18.19 24.83 25.88
C PRO A 480 18.32 24.20 27.27
N ILE A 481 18.21 24.99 28.35
CA ILE A 481 18.26 24.47 29.73
C ILE A 481 17.07 23.55 30.02
N LEU A 482 15.89 23.85 29.46
CA LEU A 482 14.66 23.08 29.65
C LEU A 482 14.44 21.96 28.63
N ASP A 483 15.18 22.03 27.52
CA ASP A 483 15.12 21.08 26.43
C ASP A 483 16.09 19.94 26.55
N TRP A 484 16.84 19.87 27.65
CA TRP A 484 17.77 18.79 27.91
C TRP A 484 17.21 17.48 27.37
N THR A 485 17.82 17.08 26.28
CA THR A 485 17.90 15.69 25.89
C THR A 485 18.78 15.03 26.94
N ASP A 486 18.68 13.72 27.10
CA ASP A 486 19.59 12.94 27.93
C ASP A 486 21.00 12.97 27.29
N GLU A 487 21.58 14.17 27.22
CA GLU A 487 22.76 14.58 26.48
C GLU A 487 24.03 14.43 27.32
N ASP A 488 24.00 13.54 28.32
CA ASP A 488 25.19 12.92 28.89
C ASP A 488 25.52 11.61 28.16
N GLY A 489 25.50 11.65 26.82
CA GLY A 489 25.96 10.53 26.02
C GLY A 489 25.22 9.22 26.27
N THR A 490 23.90 9.27 26.46
CA THR A 490 23.06 8.07 26.32
C THR A 490 22.60 7.94 24.87
N PRO A 491 23.19 7.02 24.08
CA PRO A 491 22.69 6.62 22.78
C PRO A 491 21.19 6.35 22.80
N ARG A 492 20.52 6.55 21.66
CA ARG A 492 19.26 5.85 21.40
C ARG A 492 19.55 4.38 21.21
N TYR A 493 19.64 3.74 22.34
CA TYR A 493 19.84 2.35 22.59
C TYR A 493 18.65 1.54 22.02
N MET A 494 18.93 0.70 21.02
CA MET A 494 17.98 -0.31 20.54
C MET A 494 18.20 -1.57 21.39
N PRO A 495 17.26 -1.96 22.26
CA PRO A 495 17.46 -3.14 23.10
C PRO A 495 17.55 -4.38 22.22
N ILE A 496 18.70 -5.05 22.26
CA ILE A 496 18.83 -6.44 21.85
C ILE A 496 18.55 -7.26 23.11
N SER A 497 17.38 -7.89 23.13
CA SER A 497 17.23 -9.08 23.95
C SER A 497 17.95 -10.24 23.27
N GLU A 498 18.86 -10.90 24.00
CA GLU A 498 19.47 -12.18 23.60
C GLU A 498 18.61 -13.40 24.02
N HIS A 499 17.41 -13.16 24.58
CA HIS A 499 16.51 -14.26 24.97
C HIS A 499 16.17 -15.12 23.75
N ASP A 500 16.35 -16.43 23.89
CA ASP A 500 15.97 -17.39 22.86
C ASP A 500 14.49 -17.22 22.53
N ASP A 501 14.20 -17.08 21.24
CA ASP A 501 12.83 -17.02 20.71
C ASP A 501 12.54 -18.25 19.86
N GLU A 502 11.30 -18.70 19.91
CA GLU A 502 10.83 -19.88 19.19
C GLU A 502 9.45 -19.59 18.63
N VAL A 503 9.20 -20.10 17.43
CA VAL A 503 7.87 -20.07 16.81
C VAL A 503 6.93 -20.93 17.66
N THR A 504 5.92 -20.30 18.26
CA THR A 504 4.92 -20.97 19.11
C THR A 504 3.81 -21.57 18.25
N SER A 505 3.39 -20.85 17.22
CA SER A 505 2.38 -21.32 16.28
C SER A 505 2.52 -20.64 14.91
N VAL A 506 2.13 -21.38 13.87
CA VAL A 506 1.92 -20.82 12.54
C VAL A 506 0.48 -21.10 12.17
N THR A 507 -0.32 -20.04 12.07
CA THR A 507 -1.76 -20.14 11.82
C THR A 507 -2.11 -19.40 10.54
N ARG A 508 -3.13 -19.90 9.83
CA ARG A 508 -3.70 -19.20 8.68
C ARG A 508 -4.97 -18.50 9.10
N GLY A 509 -5.01 -17.18 8.95
CA GLY A 509 -6.17 -16.40 9.35
C GLY A 509 -7.28 -16.42 8.30
N TYR A 510 -8.39 -17.10 8.58
CA TYR A 510 -9.62 -17.05 7.76
C TYR A 510 -10.59 -15.96 8.22
N GLY A 511 -10.06 -14.82 8.70
CA GLY A 511 -10.86 -13.73 9.27
C GLY A 511 -11.41 -14.09 10.64
N THR A 512 -12.73 -14.29 10.76
CA THR A 512 -13.42 -14.66 12.01
C THR A 512 -13.44 -16.17 12.28
N ALA A 513 -12.73 -16.96 11.47
CA ALA A 513 -12.57 -18.40 11.64
C ALA A 513 -11.08 -18.73 11.75
N ASP A 514 -10.75 -19.59 12.72
CA ASP A 514 -9.38 -20.05 12.95
C ASP A 514 -9.05 -21.34 12.17
N LYS A 515 -10.09 -22.05 11.68
CA LYS A 515 -9.96 -23.31 10.96
C LYS A 515 -10.57 -23.23 9.55
N PRO A 516 -9.96 -23.90 8.56
CA PRO A 516 -10.49 -23.94 7.21
C PRO A 516 -11.86 -24.63 7.13
N GLU A 517 -12.12 -25.65 7.95
CA GLU A 517 -13.42 -26.33 8.00
C GLU A 517 -14.53 -25.37 8.46
N ASP A 518 -14.29 -24.62 9.53
CA ASP A 518 -15.26 -23.66 10.07
C ASP A 518 -15.58 -22.56 9.04
N PHE A 519 -14.58 -22.13 8.27
CA PHE A 519 -14.76 -21.17 7.17
C PHE A 519 -15.64 -21.74 6.05
N LEU A 520 -15.39 -22.99 5.63
CA LEU A 520 -16.19 -23.68 4.60
C LEU A 520 -17.61 -23.98 5.07
N ASP A 521 -17.81 -24.27 6.35
CA ASP A 521 -19.12 -24.48 6.95
C ASP A 521 -19.93 -23.17 6.97
N LYS A 522 -19.31 -22.06 7.38
CA LYS A 522 -19.91 -20.71 7.29
C LYS A 522 -20.27 -20.35 5.84
N PHE A 523 -19.38 -20.62 4.88
CA PHE A 523 -19.65 -20.42 3.45
C PHE A 523 -20.84 -21.26 3.00
N THR A 524 -20.88 -22.53 3.38
CA THR A 524 -21.96 -23.46 3.02
C THR A 524 -23.30 -23.01 3.60
N GLN A 525 -23.31 -22.58 4.86
CA GLN A 525 -24.47 -22.02 5.51
C GLN A 525 -24.95 -20.75 4.80
N PHE A 526 -24.05 -19.82 4.52
CA PHE A 526 -24.36 -18.58 3.80
C PHE A 526 -25.00 -18.86 2.44
N VAL A 527 -24.40 -19.76 1.64
CA VAL A 527 -24.94 -20.14 0.34
C VAL A 527 -26.35 -20.68 0.50
N ARG A 528 -26.56 -21.68 1.37
CA ARG A 528 -27.86 -22.34 1.57
C ARG A 528 -28.97 -21.39 2.03
N GLU A 529 -28.66 -20.51 2.97
CA GLU A 529 -29.62 -19.53 3.50
C GLU A 529 -29.99 -18.45 2.48
N ASN A 530 -29.08 -18.14 1.56
CA ASN A 530 -29.24 -17.05 0.61
C ASN A 530 -29.55 -17.49 -0.83
N VAL A 531 -29.57 -18.79 -1.17
CA VAL A 531 -29.94 -19.27 -2.53
C VAL A 531 -31.28 -18.68 -3.00
N ASN A 532 -32.26 -18.54 -2.10
CA ASN A 532 -33.58 -18.00 -2.45
C ASN A 532 -33.68 -16.48 -2.35
N ARG A 533 -32.69 -15.82 -1.74
CA ARG A 533 -32.65 -14.36 -1.54
C ARG A 533 -31.84 -13.66 -2.61
N ILE A 534 -30.71 -14.25 -2.99
CA ILE A 534 -29.79 -13.74 -4.00
C ILE A 534 -30.14 -14.40 -5.34
N ALA A 535 -30.58 -13.59 -6.30
CA ALA A 535 -30.98 -14.08 -7.63
C ALA A 535 -29.82 -14.81 -8.34
N ALA A 536 -28.59 -14.29 -8.23
CA ALA A 536 -27.42 -14.88 -8.85
C ALA A 536 -27.07 -16.27 -8.28
N LEU A 537 -27.18 -16.48 -6.96
CA LEU A 537 -26.99 -17.81 -6.34
C LEU A 537 -28.02 -18.81 -6.88
N ARG A 538 -29.28 -18.40 -7.03
CA ARG A 538 -30.33 -19.26 -7.62
C ARG A 538 -29.99 -19.67 -9.05
N ILE A 539 -29.48 -18.72 -9.86
CA ILE A 539 -29.07 -19.00 -11.25
C ILE A 539 -27.91 -19.99 -11.25
N VAL A 540 -26.86 -19.76 -10.45
CA VAL A 540 -25.70 -20.66 -10.33
C VAL A 540 -26.10 -22.10 -9.96
N VAL A 541 -27.08 -22.26 -9.07
CA VAL A 541 -27.54 -23.58 -8.62
C VAL A 541 -28.44 -24.26 -9.65
N GLN A 542 -29.43 -23.54 -10.20
CA GLN A 542 -30.49 -24.14 -11.02
C GLN A 542 -30.19 -24.11 -12.52
N ARG A 543 -29.59 -23.02 -13.01
CA ARG A 543 -29.41 -22.72 -14.43
C ARG A 543 -28.07 -21.99 -14.67
N PRO A 544 -26.92 -22.58 -14.30
CA PRO A 544 -25.61 -21.93 -14.41
C PRO A 544 -25.26 -21.50 -15.85
N GLN A 545 -25.84 -22.13 -16.86
CA GLN A 545 -25.69 -21.78 -18.27
C GLN A 545 -26.33 -20.45 -18.67
N GLU A 546 -27.28 -19.93 -17.87
CA GLU A 546 -27.93 -18.62 -18.10
C GLU A 546 -27.18 -17.48 -17.43
N LEU A 547 -26.14 -17.78 -16.64
CA LEU A 547 -25.41 -16.79 -15.87
C LEU A 547 -24.68 -15.81 -16.78
N THR A 548 -24.95 -14.52 -16.60
CA THR A 548 -24.25 -13.45 -17.31
C THR A 548 -22.98 -13.01 -16.59
N ARG A 549 -22.09 -12.30 -17.30
CA ARG A 549 -20.86 -11.72 -16.71
C ARG A 549 -21.17 -10.76 -15.58
N GLU A 550 -22.20 -9.92 -15.75
CA GLU A 550 -22.61 -8.96 -14.74
C GLU A 550 -23.16 -9.66 -13.49
N GLU A 551 -24.00 -10.70 -13.66
CA GLU A 551 -24.52 -11.48 -12.52
C GLU A 551 -23.42 -12.21 -11.76
N LEU A 552 -22.43 -12.79 -12.46
CA LEU A 552 -21.26 -13.40 -11.82
C LEU A 552 -20.41 -12.37 -11.08
N ARG A 553 -20.23 -11.17 -11.66
CA ARG A 553 -19.52 -10.07 -11.00
C ARG A 553 -20.24 -9.63 -9.72
N GLN A 554 -21.55 -9.42 -9.78
CA GLN A 554 -22.35 -9.03 -8.61
C GLN A 554 -22.31 -10.11 -7.53
N LEU A 555 -22.41 -11.38 -7.92
CA LEU A 555 -22.31 -12.51 -6.99
C LEU A 555 -20.96 -12.54 -6.25
N ARG A 556 -19.85 -12.31 -6.96
CA ARG A 556 -18.52 -12.22 -6.33
C ARG A 556 -18.42 -11.05 -5.35
N LEU A 557 -18.99 -9.90 -5.69
CA LEU A 557 -19.02 -8.73 -4.79
C LEU A 557 -19.81 -9.01 -3.52
N GLU A 558 -20.95 -9.70 -3.62
CA GLU A 558 -21.76 -10.09 -2.46
C GLU A 558 -21.05 -11.12 -1.57
N LEU A 559 -20.40 -12.12 -2.17
CA LEU A 559 -19.60 -13.10 -1.42
C LEU A 559 -18.40 -12.46 -0.73
N ASP A 560 -17.69 -11.56 -1.42
CA ASP A 560 -16.57 -10.80 -0.87
C ASP A 560 -16.98 -9.93 0.32
N ALA A 561 -18.18 -9.34 0.28
CA ALA A 561 -18.69 -8.50 1.37
C ALA A 561 -18.84 -9.28 2.69
N GLU A 562 -19.12 -10.58 2.60
CA GLU A 562 -19.18 -11.52 3.73
C GLU A 562 -17.83 -12.19 4.02
N GLY A 563 -16.78 -11.81 3.26
CA GLY A 563 -15.41 -12.30 3.43
C GLY A 563 -15.07 -13.58 2.65
N PHE A 564 -15.97 -14.07 1.80
CA PHE A 564 -15.82 -15.28 0.99
C PHE A 564 -15.22 -14.99 -0.38
N THR A 565 -13.90 -14.87 -0.45
CA THR A 565 -13.20 -14.61 -1.71
C THR A 565 -12.79 -15.92 -2.42
N ASP A 566 -12.69 -15.91 -3.76
CA ASP A 566 -12.27 -17.07 -4.57
C ASP A 566 -10.98 -17.70 -4.02
N SER A 567 -9.96 -16.89 -3.73
CA SER A 567 -8.67 -17.34 -3.19
C SER A 567 -8.78 -17.94 -1.78
N LYS A 568 -9.63 -17.37 -0.91
CA LYS A 568 -9.84 -17.91 0.44
C LYS A 568 -10.59 -19.23 0.41
N ILE A 569 -11.62 -19.36 -0.44
CA ILE A 569 -12.39 -20.59 -0.59
C ILE A 569 -11.50 -21.71 -1.15
N LYS A 570 -10.75 -21.43 -2.22
CA LYS A 570 -9.80 -22.39 -2.81
C LYS A 570 -8.77 -22.84 -1.78
N ARG A 571 -8.17 -21.89 -1.05
CA ARG A 571 -7.18 -22.21 -0.01
C ARG A 571 -7.77 -22.99 1.16
N ALA A 572 -8.95 -22.61 1.65
CA ALA A 572 -9.64 -23.33 2.73
C ALA A 572 -9.92 -24.78 2.34
N TRP A 573 -10.38 -25.00 1.10
CA TRP A 573 -10.60 -26.34 0.58
C TRP A 573 -9.31 -27.16 0.52
N ALA A 574 -8.24 -26.56 -0.03
CA ALA A 574 -6.94 -27.20 -0.12
C ALA A 574 -6.39 -27.59 1.27
N ASP A 575 -6.53 -26.72 2.26
CA ASP A 575 -6.09 -26.97 3.63
C ASP A 575 -6.95 -28.07 4.31
N ALA A 576 -8.28 -28.01 4.19
CA ALA A 576 -9.19 -28.95 4.85
C ALA A 576 -9.19 -30.36 4.24
N LYS A 577 -8.97 -30.48 2.92
CA LYS A 577 -9.03 -31.75 2.18
C LYS A 577 -7.67 -32.26 1.73
N ASN A 578 -6.61 -31.48 1.92
CA ASN A 578 -5.25 -31.75 1.41
C ASN A 578 -5.25 -32.04 -0.10
N GLN A 579 -6.08 -31.29 -0.85
CA GLN A 579 -6.29 -31.44 -2.29
C GLN A 579 -6.44 -30.06 -2.93
N ASP A 580 -5.51 -29.69 -3.80
CA ASP A 580 -5.63 -28.47 -4.61
C ASP A 580 -6.49 -28.76 -5.85
N ILE A 581 -7.71 -28.20 -5.86
CA ILE A 581 -8.65 -28.35 -6.96
C ILE A 581 -8.89 -26.96 -7.55
N ALA A 582 -8.48 -26.77 -8.80
CA ALA A 582 -8.74 -25.56 -9.59
C ALA A 582 -10.21 -25.50 -10.09
N ALA A 583 -11.16 -25.64 -9.17
CA ALA A 583 -12.57 -25.47 -9.42
C ALA A 583 -12.93 -23.98 -9.46
N SER A 584 -13.94 -23.63 -10.25
CA SER A 584 -14.47 -22.27 -10.29
C SER A 584 -15.35 -21.98 -9.07
N ILE A 585 -15.59 -20.70 -8.78
CA ILE A 585 -16.52 -20.27 -7.72
C ILE A 585 -17.92 -20.89 -7.88
N ILE A 586 -18.37 -21.08 -9.14
CA ILE A 586 -19.62 -21.78 -9.47
C ILE A 586 -19.58 -23.23 -8.95
N GLY A 587 -18.46 -23.93 -9.14
CA GLY A 587 -18.27 -25.28 -8.62
C GLY A 587 -18.37 -25.35 -7.10
N TYR A 588 -17.71 -24.42 -6.39
CA TYR A 588 -17.78 -24.36 -4.92
C TYR A 588 -19.20 -24.06 -4.41
N ILE A 589 -19.92 -23.13 -5.03
CA ILE A 589 -21.31 -22.80 -4.67
C ILE A 589 -22.23 -23.99 -4.92
N ARG A 590 -22.11 -24.65 -6.07
CA ARG A 590 -22.93 -25.82 -6.42
C ARG A 590 -22.65 -26.98 -5.48
N GLN A 591 -21.39 -27.20 -5.10
CA GLN A 591 -21.07 -28.17 -4.07
C GLN A 591 -21.75 -27.83 -2.74
N ALA A 592 -21.61 -26.60 -2.26
CA ALA A 592 -22.24 -26.15 -1.01
C ALA A 592 -23.79 -26.28 -1.01
N ALA A 593 -24.42 -25.94 -2.15
CA ALA A 593 -25.88 -25.90 -2.27
C ALA A 593 -26.52 -27.27 -2.53
N ILE A 594 -25.96 -28.06 -3.45
CA ILE A 594 -26.61 -29.27 -4.00
C ILE A 594 -25.74 -30.53 -3.99
N GLY A 595 -24.49 -30.47 -3.53
CA GLY A 595 -23.64 -31.66 -3.48
C GLY A 595 -22.90 -31.99 -4.79
N ASP A 596 -22.83 -31.06 -5.75
CA ASP A 596 -22.19 -31.29 -7.06
C ASP A 596 -20.69 -31.59 -6.90
N PRO A 597 -20.15 -32.69 -7.48
CA PRO A 597 -18.74 -33.02 -7.39
C PRO A 597 -17.82 -31.87 -7.80
N LEU A 598 -16.83 -31.56 -6.95
CA LEU A 598 -15.85 -30.54 -7.24
C LEU A 598 -14.81 -31.08 -8.24
N ILE A 599 -14.87 -30.60 -9.48
CA ILE A 599 -13.98 -30.99 -10.59
C ILE A 599 -13.29 -29.72 -11.11
N PRO A 600 -12.01 -29.77 -11.51
CA PRO A 600 -11.35 -28.62 -12.13
C PRO A 600 -12.17 -28.08 -13.30
N TYR A 601 -12.30 -26.75 -13.37
CA TYR A 601 -13.19 -26.13 -14.35
C TYR A 601 -12.74 -26.39 -15.79
N VAL A 602 -11.42 -26.40 -16.02
CA VAL A 602 -10.80 -26.76 -17.30
C VAL A 602 -11.23 -28.16 -17.77
N ASP A 603 -11.30 -29.12 -16.85
CA ASP A 603 -11.71 -30.49 -17.20
C ASP A 603 -13.21 -30.56 -17.55
N ARG A 604 -14.06 -29.80 -16.85
CA ARG A 604 -15.48 -29.65 -17.20
C ARG A 604 -15.65 -29.07 -18.61
N VAL A 605 -14.88 -28.04 -18.96
CA VAL A 605 -14.88 -27.43 -20.30
C VAL A 605 -14.42 -28.42 -21.36
N ARG A 606 -13.33 -29.17 -21.11
CA ARG A 606 -12.82 -30.19 -22.04
C ARG A 606 -13.85 -31.30 -22.28
N HIS A 607 -14.44 -31.84 -21.22
CA HIS A 607 -15.50 -32.86 -21.35
C HIS A 607 -16.71 -32.33 -22.12
N ALA A 608 -17.12 -31.08 -21.87
CA ALA A 608 -18.21 -30.45 -22.62
C ALA A 608 -17.88 -30.29 -24.11
N VAL A 609 -16.69 -29.80 -24.44
CA VAL A 609 -16.22 -29.66 -25.82
C VAL A 609 -16.18 -31.01 -26.53
N GLU A 610 -15.65 -32.05 -25.88
CA GLU A 610 -15.63 -33.40 -26.44
C GLU A 610 -17.04 -33.96 -26.67
N ALA A 611 -17.96 -33.77 -25.72
CA ALA A 611 -19.35 -34.21 -25.85
C ALA A 611 -20.04 -33.52 -27.05
N ILE A 612 -19.81 -32.23 -27.25
CA ILE A 612 -20.36 -31.48 -28.38
C ILE A 612 -19.75 -31.93 -29.71
N LEU A 613 -18.45 -32.19 -29.75
CA LEU A 613 -17.78 -32.72 -30.94
C LEU A 613 -18.29 -34.12 -31.33
N ARG A 614 -18.80 -34.92 -30.38
CA ARG A 614 -19.41 -36.24 -30.62
C ARG A 614 -20.89 -36.18 -30.99
N LYS A 615 -21.60 -35.08 -30.69
CA LYS A 615 -23.05 -34.96 -30.87
C LYS A 615 -23.50 -35.00 -32.34
N ARG A 616 -22.68 -34.48 -33.26
CA ARG A 616 -22.94 -34.48 -34.71
C ARG A 616 -21.65 -34.37 -35.52
N ASP A 617 -21.74 -34.61 -36.82
CA ASP A 617 -20.61 -34.42 -37.74
C ASP A 617 -20.36 -32.93 -38.00
N TRP A 618 -19.26 -32.44 -37.43
CA TRP A 618 -18.79 -31.07 -37.65
C TRP A 618 -17.76 -31.01 -38.77
N THR A 619 -17.85 -29.95 -39.59
CA THR A 619 -16.78 -29.63 -40.56
C THR A 619 -15.47 -29.31 -39.85
N ASN A 620 -14.33 -29.49 -40.51
CA ASN A 620 -13.01 -29.17 -39.96
C ASN A 620 -12.90 -27.72 -39.46
N VAL A 621 -13.61 -26.78 -40.09
CA VAL A 621 -13.64 -25.37 -39.68
C VAL A 621 -14.47 -25.19 -38.41
N GLN A 622 -15.65 -25.80 -38.32
CA GLN A 622 -16.50 -25.75 -37.13
C GLN A 622 -15.83 -26.40 -35.92
N ARG A 623 -15.14 -27.53 -36.09
CA ARG A 623 -14.36 -28.18 -35.01
C ARG A 623 -13.32 -27.23 -34.41
N LYS A 624 -12.53 -26.57 -35.26
CA LYS A 624 -11.55 -25.56 -34.82
C LYS A 624 -12.21 -24.39 -34.07
N TRP A 625 -13.41 -23.99 -34.46
CA TRP A 625 -14.14 -22.95 -33.74
C TRP A 625 -14.67 -23.41 -32.39
N ILE A 626 -15.20 -24.62 -32.29
CA ILE A 626 -15.63 -25.22 -31.02
C ILE A 626 -14.43 -25.33 -30.06
N GLU A 627 -13.27 -25.80 -30.53
CA GLU A 627 -12.04 -25.84 -29.74
C GLU A 627 -11.58 -24.45 -29.28
N ARG A 628 -11.70 -23.43 -30.13
CA ARG A 628 -11.37 -22.03 -29.77
C ARG A 628 -12.33 -21.47 -28.72
N ILE A 629 -13.62 -21.74 -28.85
CA ILE A 629 -14.63 -21.38 -27.86
C ILE A 629 -14.33 -22.07 -26.53
N GLY A 630 -13.96 -23.35 -26.56
CA GLY A 630 -13.50 -24.10 -25.39
C GLY A 630 -12.30 -23.45 -24.70
N ARG A 631 -11.24 -23.11 -25.45
CA ARG A 631 -10.08 -22.40 -24.89
C ARG A 631 -10.44 -21.04 -24.29
N GLN A 632 -11.37 -20.31 -24.91
CA GLN A 632 -11.86 -19.06 -24.32
C GLN A 632 -12.63 -19.33 -23.02
N LEU A 633 -13.47 -20.37 -22.99
CA LEU A 633 -14.20 -20.78 -21.78
C LEU A 633 -13.25 -21.22 -20.66
N GLU A 634 -12.07 -21.78 -20.96
CA GLU A 634 -11.05 -22.09 -19.95
C GLU A 634 -10.49 -20.80 -19.28
N LEU A 635 -10.44 -19.69 -20.02
CA LEU A 635 -9.96 -18.38 -19.53
C LEU A 635 -11.07 -17.55 -18.87
N GLU A 636 -12.27 -17.58 -19.46
CA GLU A 636 -13.44 -16.82 -19.05
C GLU A 636 -14.61 -17.78 -18.75
N ILE A 637 -15.05 -17.81 -17.49
CA ILE A 637 -16.12 -18.71 -17.04
C ILE A 637 -17.43 -18.51 -17.83
N VAL A 638 -17.68 -17.28 -18.33
CA VAL A 638 -18.88 -16.92 -19.09
C VAL A 638 -18.50 -16.36 -20.47
N VAL A 639 -18.82 -17.13 -21.51
CA VAL A 639 -18.74 -16.68 -22.91
C VAL A 639 -20.15 -16.45 -23.44
N ASP A 640 -20.56 -15.19 -23.41
CA ASP A 640 -21.84 -14.70 -23.94
C ASP A 640 -21.67 -14.12 -25.35
N ARG A 641 -22.74 -13.56 -25.92
CA ARG A 641 -22.68 -12.93 -27.24
C ARG A 641 -21.67 -11.79 -27.30
N ALA A 642 -21.53 -10.99 -26.24
CA ALA A 642 -20.62 -9.85 -26.21
C ALA A 642 -19.15 -10.29 -26.26
N ALA A 643 -18.83 -11.48 -25.72
CA ALA A 643 -17.49 -12.07 -25.80
C ALA A 643 -17.00 -12.23 -27.25
N PHE A 644 -17.89 -12.55 -28.19
CA PHE A 644 -17.53 -12.75 -29.60
C PHE A 644 -17.25 -11.44 -30.34
N ASP A 645 -17.70 -10.31 -29.81
CA ASP A 645 -17.40 -8.98 -30.35
C ASP A 645 -16.14 -8.36 -29.71
N ALA A 646 -15.47 -9.08 -28.80
CA ALA A 646 -14.20 -8.75 -28.19
C ALA A 646 -13.04 -9.63 -28.72
N GLU A 647 -11.79 -9.25 -28.46
CA GLU A 647 -10.62 -10.09 -28.79
C GLU A 647 -10.61 -11.38 -27.94
N PRO A 648 -10.23 -12.55 -28.48
CA PRO A 648 -9.61 -12.76 -29.80
C PRO A 648 -10.60 -12.95 -30.97
N PHE A 649 -11.91 -12.92 -30.73
CA PHE A 649 -12.92 -13.19 -31.76
C PHE A 649 -13.16 -12.02 -32.71
N ALA A 650 -13.04 -10.79 -32.21
CA ALA A 650 -13.19 -9.56 -32.96
C ALA A 650 -12.24 -9.51 -34.17
N SER A 651 -10.94 -9.74 -33.97
CA SER A 651 -9.94 -9.81 -35.05
C SER A 651 -10.21 -10.91 -36.08
N LEU A 652 -10.95 -11.95 -35.69
CA LEU A 652 -11.33 -13.05 -36.55
C LEU A 652 -12.67 -12.81 -37.28
N GLY A 653 -13.30 -11.65 -37.10
CA GLY A 653 -14.52 -11.22 -37.79
C GLY A 653 -15.78 -11.23 -36.94
N GLY A 654 -15.64 -11.41 -35.63
CA GLY A 654 -16.70 -11.27 -34.62
C GLY A 654 -17.87 -12.23 -34.77
N TRP A 655 -18.95 -11.96 -34.04
CA TRP A 655 -20.17 -12.77 -34.09
C TRP A 655 -20.69 -13.03 -35.51
N PRO A 656 -20.84 -12.03 -36.41
CA PRO A 656 -21.50 -12.22 -37.71
C PRO A 656 -20.79 -13.23 -38.62
N ARG A 657 -19.44 -13.28 -38.55
CA ARG A 657 -18.67 -14.22 -39.37
C ARG A 657 -18.69 -15.62 -38.77
N ILE A 658 -18.56 -15.73 -37.46
CA ILE A 658 -18.52 -17.03 -36.77
C ILE A 658 -19.89 -17.69 -36.89
N ASP A 659 -20.97 -16.93 -36.71
CA ASP A 659 -22.34 -17.44 -36.86
C ASP A 659 -22.62 -17.97 -38.28
N ARG A 660 -22.08 -17.31 -39.30
CA ARG A 660 -22.14 -17.82 -40.69
C ARG A 660 -21.43 -19.17 -40.86
N VAL A 661 -20.34 -19.42 -40.13
CA VAL A 661 -19.65 -20.73 -40.15
C VAL A 661 -20.51 -21.83 -39.51
N PHE A 662 -21.36 -21.47 -38.56
CA PHE A 662 -22.32 -22.35 -37.93
C PHE A 662 -23.72 -22.32 -38.59
N ASN A 663 -23.84 -21.73 -39.79
CA ASN A 663 -25.11 -21.61 -40.52
C ASN A 663 -26.24 -20.91 -39.73
N GLY A 664 -25.92 -19.96 -38.85
CA GLY A 664 -26.89 -19.28 -38.00
C GLY A 664 -27.19 -20.00 -36.68
N GLU A 665 -26.50 -21.09 -36.37
CA GLU A 665 -26.73 -21.89 -35.17
C GLU A 665 -25.72 -21.62 -34.04
N LEU A 666 -24.85 -20.60 -34.15
CA LEU A 666 -23.78 -20.39 -33.17
C LEU A 666 -24.31 -20.24 -31.74
N GLU A 667 -25.41 -19.50 -31.56
CA GLU A 667 -26.06 -19.31 -30.26
C GLU A 667 -26.47 -20.64 -29.63
N GLN A 668 -27.02 -21.55 -30.43
CA GLN A 668 -27.40 -22.88 -29.97
C GLN A 668 -26.17 -23.73 -29.61
N VAL A 669 -25.08 -23.63 -30.38
CA VAL A 669 -23.84 -24.35 -30.08
C VAL A 669 -23.22 -23.87 -28.77
N VAL A 670 -23.17 -22.55 -28.55
CA VAL A 670 -22.64 -21.97 -27.31
C VAL A 670 -23.51 -22.39 -26.13
N ARG A 671 -24.85 -22.35 -26.26
CA ARG A 671 -25.76 -22.83 -25.22
C ARG A 671 -25.55 -24.31 -24.91
N ASP A 672 -25.41 -25.15 -25.93
CA ASP A 672 -25.18 -26.58 -25.75
C ASP A 672 -23.86 -26.88 -25.02
N ILE A 673 -22.78 -26.13 -25.34
CA ILE A 673 -21.49 -26.23 -24.63
C ILE A 673 -21.68 -25.85 -23.17
N ASN A 674 -22.28 -24.69 -22.89
CA ASN A 674 -22.50 -24.19 -21.53
C ASN A 674 -23.38 -25.13 -20.69
N GLU A 675 -24.43 -25.71 -21.27
CA GLU A 675 -25.23 -26.74 -20.62
C GLU A 675 -24.40 -28.00 -20.32
N SER A 676 -23.53 -28.41 -21.25
CA SER A 676 -22.73 -29.63 -21.09
C SER A 676 -21.62 -29.51 -20.03
N ILE A 677 -21.16 -28.31 -19.68
CA ILE A 677 -20.17 -28.07 -18.60
C ILE A 677 -20.72 -28.48 -17.23
N TRP A 678 -22.03 -28.31 -17.03
CA TRP A 678 -22.69 -28.47 -15.73
C TRP A 678 -23.64 -29.67 -15.66
N LYS A 679 -23.73 -30.48 -16.73
CA LYS A 679 -24.40 -31.79 -16.67
C LYS A 679 -23.58 -32.73 -15.79
N GLU A 680 -24.29 -33.54 -14.99
CA GLU A 680 -23.66 -34.57 -14.14
C GLU A 680 -22.70 -35.40 -14.99
N VAL A 681 -21.43 -35.45 -14.54
CA VAL A 681 -20.46 -36.40 -15.06
C VAL A 681 -20.89 -37.75 -14.51
N GLY A 682 -21.66 -38.49 -15.32
CA GLY A 682 -22.15 -39.83 -14.99
C GLY A 682 -21.05 -40.85 -14.82
#